data_AF-A0AAU6Z202-F1
#
_entry.id   AF-A0AAU6Z202-F1
#
_cell.length_a   1.000
_cell.length_b   1.000
_cell.length_c   1.000
_cell.angle_alpha   90.00
_cell.angle_beta   90.00
_cell.angle_gamma   90.00
#
_symmetry.space_group_name_H-M   'P 1'
#
loop_
_entity.id
_entity.type
_entity.pdbx_description
1 polymer ?
#
loop_
_entity_poly.entity_id
_entity_poly.type
_entity_poly.pdbx_seq_one_letter_code
_entity_poly.pdbx_strand_id
1 'polypeptide(L)'
;MAKHKYLTAAEEASYGRFEAQAPEQAVLERFFFLDDADLDLVAKRRGDRNRLGFSLQLVTVRHLGTFLEDPLDVPTTVVDYVAGQVGVADPSCVKGYLERRPTRFEHQAEIAEVYGYVSYASAEAEFIGWLDGQAWTTGDQPKPLFYAAVGWLRARRALLPGVTTLRDEVASVRKKAETRLYAALARAVTGEQALELEKLLQVPERSRWSQLEMWRKAGKNTTGRGMVMALNRVSEIAGLHLGEVDVAGVPKRRLIALAKEGKNETATKLDRLPYEKKIATLLATVRWLEVSATDDALELFDVFMSNELIGRANKAAEKATLKRAPVVARHARVLKAVVELLLEAEGASEEIPLGLMWAMIEHQVGSRAQIAAAVEGIQEIIPPPQAEPEGQWREAVVERYATVRGFAKVLCEVVGFAATADAHKILAAMQELAHLLDLRETVKVPKGYLDARKVDLSVVPKGWWQKLVFPAGRPEETVDRNAYVFCVLEQFHTALKHRDIFAATSDRWSDPRARLLSGPAWENAKGPALGALLLPEQPDSLLAEHAGTLDAAWRTVSGGMTAGGDITVDTDGRMHLGKDDALEEPPSLKDLRPRVAGMIPRVDLSELVLEVMGWHPDFTASFTSAAGRSSRLTDLHVSVAALLTAHALNIGFGPVIADAPALTRDRLSHVDQHYLGSDSYAAANAVLIDAQGASDLAQAWGGGLVAAVDGMRFIVPVRSVDARPNPKYFHRKKGVTWLNMISDQSVGLAAKVVSGTPKDTLHFVDLLYNPDGSQRPEVLITDQGSYSDIVFGLVTLLGFDYRPVLADLPDAKLWRINRSADYGRLDRTARGKIDLEKVRRHWPDICRIAASIHTREVSAHDVIRILQRDGRPTDLGEAVANYGRIFKTLHVLTFVDDPAYRREMKAMRNLQEGRHALARHIFHGREGKLHQAYRDGQEDQLGALGLVINCVTLWNTVYLDHALTALREQGHPVLDADVVRLSAYVRRHINVHGHYSFQLPDLAGGRRTLRDPDHRDSNEE
;
A
#
# COMPACT_ATOMS: atom_id res chain seq x y z
N MET A 1 25.03 37.18 -5.55
CA MET A 1 23.84 36.29 -5.51
C MET A 1 24.15 35.05 -6.34
N ALA A 2 24.52 33.93 -5.71
CA ALA A 2 24.71 32.68 -6.44
C ALA A 2 23.33 32.17 -6.91
N LYS A 3 23.09 32.12 -8.22
CA LYS A 3 21.95 31.40 -8.81
C LYS A 3 22.14 29.91 -8.47
N HIS A 4 21.36 29.40 -7.53
CA HIS A 4 21.38 27.99 -7.14
C HIS A 4 21.03 27.11 -8.35
N LYS A 5 21.94 26.23 -8.74
CA LYS A 5 21.71 25.22 -9.78
C LYS A 5 21.04 24.01 -9.13
N TYR A 6 19.89 23.57 -9.66
CA TYR A 6 19.20 22.35 -9.21
C TYR A 6 19.71 21.09 -9.94
N LEU A 7 20.57 21.27 -10.93
CA LEU A 7 21.37 20.23 -11.57
C LEU A 7 22.75 20.22 -10.92
N THR A 8 23.32 19.03 -10.72
CA THR A 8 24.71 18.88 -10.30
C THR A 8 25.67 19.29 -11.43
N ALA A 9 26.94 19.54 -11.09
CA ALA A 9 27.95 19.85 -12.11
C ALA A 9 28.16 18.71 -13.12
N ALA A 10 28.04 17.46 -12.65
CA ALA A 10 28.14 16.28 -13.51
C ALA A 10 26.96 16.19 -14.49
N GLU A 11 25.73 16.45 -14.03
CA GLU A 11 24.54 16.45 -14.89
C GLU A 11 24.53 17.60 -15.90
N GLU A 12 25.03 18.78 -15.51
CA GLU A 12 25.22 19.87 -16.47
C GLU A 12 26.30 19.53 -17.52
N ALA A 13 27.31 18.76 -17.13
CA ALA A 13 28.35 18.29 -18.04
C ALA A 13 27.89 17.18 -18.98
N SER A 14 26.94 16.32 -18.56
CA SER A 14 26.39 15.26 -19.41
C SER A 14 25.31 15.77 -20.39
N TYR A 15 24.70 16.92 -20.12
CA TYR A 15 23.66 17.48 -20.97
C TYR A 15 24.16 17.72 -22.41
N GLY A 16 23.51 17.05 -23.37
CA GLY A 16 23.84 17.18 -24.79
C GLY A 16 25.24 16.67 -25.15
N ARG A 17 25.80 15.75 -24.35
CA ARG A 17 27.11 15.13 -24.57
C ARG A 17 27.02 13.60 -24.42
N PHE A 18 28.03 12.90 -24.90
CA PHE A 18 28.20 11.48 -24.63
C PHE A 18 28.67 11.26 -23.19
N GLU A 19 28.19 10.18 -22.56
CA GLU A 19 28.65 9.78 -21.23
C GLU A 19 30.09 9.23 -21.30
N ALA A 20 30.77 9.21 -20.15
CA ALA A 20 32.16 8.75 -20.07
C ALA A 20 32.32 7.23 -20.36
N GLN A 21 31.25 6.47 -20.22
CA GLN A 21 31.20 5.05 -20.56
C GLN A 21 30.80 4.85 -22.02
N ALA A 22 31.41 3.86 -22.68
CA ALA A 22 31.11 3.54 -24.07
C ALA A 22 29.65 3.05 -24.20
N PRO A 23 28.89 3.47 -25.23
CA PRO A 23 27.54 2.98 -25.45
C PRO A 23 27.52 1.46 -25.63
N GLU A 24 26.59 0.79 -24.95
CA GLU A 24 26.35 -0.63 -25.12
C GLU A 24 25.87 -0.97 -26.54
N GLN A 25 26.06 -2.22 -26.96
CA GLN A 25 25.72 -2.70 -28.30
C GLN A 25 24.25 -2.42 -28.69
N ALA A 26 23.31 -2.61 -27.76
CA ALA A 26 21.90 -2.34 -28.01
C ALA A 26 21.61 -0.85 -28.28
N VAL A 27 22.38 0.06 -27.67
CA VAL A 27 22.27 1.50 -27.90
C VAL A 27 22.86 1.86 -29.27
N LEU A 28 24.00 1.26 -29.64
CA LEU A 28 24.62 1.38 -30.96
C LEU A 28 23.65 0.99 -32.08
N GLU A 29 23.05 -0.19 -31.96
CA GLU A 29 22.09 -0.71 -32.95
C GLU A 29 20.81 0.13 -33.05
N ARG A 30 20.38 0.73 -31.94
CA ARG A 30 19.13 1.50 -31.90
C ARG A 30 19.26 2.93 -32.41
N PHE A 31 20.35 3.62 -32.08
CA PHE A 31 20.49 5.07 -32.33
C PHE A 31 21.57 5.43 -33.33
N PHE A 32 22.54 4.55 -33.55
CA PHE A 32 23.72 4.80 -34.39
C PHE A 32 23.76 3.95 -35.66
N PHE A 33 22.72 3.15 -35.89
CA PHE A 33 22.49 2.46 -37.15
C PHE A 33 22.05 3.45 -38.24
N LEU A 34 22.67 3.36 -39.41
CA LEU A 34 22.38 4.11 -40.62
C LEU A 34 21.56 3.21 -41.55
N ASP A 35 20.33 3.63 -41.84
CA ASP A 35 19.49 2.92 -42.81
C ASP A 35 19.90 3.23 -44.26
N ASP A 36 19.25 2.59 -45.23
CA ASP A 36 19.58 2.76 -46.66
C ASP A 36 19.47 4.22 -47.11
N ALA A 37 18.49 4.97 -46.58
CA ALA A 37 18.31 6.38 -46.92
C ALA A 37 19.44 7.26 -46.33
N ASP A 38 19.87 6.95 -45.10
CA ASP A 38 21.03 7.55 -44.46
C ASP A 38 22.30 7.29 -45.30
N LEU A 39 22.52 6.06 -45.73
CA LEU A 39 23.69 5.65 -46.53
C LEU A 39 23.71 6.33 -47.91
N ASP A 40 22.56 6.44 -48.58
CA ASP A 40 22.42 7.16 -49.85
C ASP A 40 22.76 8.66 -49.71
N LEU A 41 22.38 9.27 -48.59
CA LEU A 41 22.70 10.67 -48.30
C LEU A 41 24.19 10.87 -47.97
N VAL A 42 24.79 9.90 -47.27
CA VAL A 42 26.24 9.89 -46.94
C VAL A 42 27.09 9.67 -48.20
N ALA A 43 26.65 8.83 -49.14
CA ALA A 43 27.37 8.53 -50.38
C ALA A 43 27.60 9.77 -51.26
N LYS A 44 26.80 10.83 -51.09
CA LYS A 44 26.95 12.12 -51.79
C LYS A 44 28.18 12.91 -51.32
N ARG A 45 28.80 12.57 -50.18
CA ARG A 45 29.98 13.28 -49.65
C ARG A 45 31.27 12.82 -50.33
N ARG A 46 32.12 13.77 -50.71
CA ARG A 46 33.43 13.49 -51.30
C ARG A 46 34.48 13.22 -50.22
N GLY A 47 35.05 12.02 -50.26
CA GLY A 47 36.15 11.56 -49.40
C GLY A 47 35.69 10.99 -48.06
N ASP A 48 36.42 9.99 -47.57
CA ASP A 48 36.06 9.21 -46.39
C ASP A 48 35.90 10.05 -45.12
N ARG A 49 36.76 11.07 -44.93
CA ARG A 49 36.66 12.02 -43.82
C ARG A 49 35.31 12.77 -43.76
N ASN A 50 34.73 13.11 -44.91
CA ASN A 50 33.46 13.84 -44.98
C ASN A 50 32.27 12.89 -44.86
N ARG A 51 32.39 11.66 -45.39
CA ARG A 51 31.39 10.60 -45.24
C ARG A 51 31.23 10.22 -43.77
N LEU A 52 32.35 9.94 -43.09
CA LEU A 52 32.37 9.62 -41.67
C LEU A 52 31.95 10.82 -40.81
N GLY A 53 32.48 12.02 -41.08
CA GLY A 53 32.10 13.23 -40.33
C GLY A 53 30.63 13.63 -40.46
N PHE A 54 30.02 13.50 -41.66
CA PHE A 54 28.58 13.71 -41.84
C PHE A 54 27.76 12.68 -41.05
N SER A 55 28.14 11.40 -41.15
CA SER A 55 27.45 10.30 -40.47
C SER A 55 27.48 10.45 -38.95
N LEU A 56 28.63 10.85 -38.40
CA LEU A 56 28.78 11.12 -36.97
C LEU A 56 27.86 12.25 -36.50
N GLN A 57 27.75 13.34 -37.26
CA GLN A 57 26.82 14.42 -36.90
C GLN A 57 25.35 13.97 -36.94
N LEU A 58 24.98 13.14 -37.92
CA LEU A 58 23.63 12.60 -38.05
C LEU A 58 23.25 11.71 -36.87
N VAL A 59 24.06 10.71 -36.54
CA VAL A 59 23.78 9.80 -35.42
C VAL A 59 23.88 10.54 -34.07
N THR A 60 24.75 11.55 -33.99
CA THR A 60 24.89 12.38 -32.77
C THR A 60 23.62 13.20 -32.52
N VAL A 61 23.07 13.89 -33.52
CA VAL A 61 21.83 14.66 -33.31
C VAL A 61 20.61 13.75 -33.07
N ARG A 62 20.60 12.55 -33.65
CA ARG A 62 19.59 11.50 -33.40
C ARG A 62 19.63 11.01 -31.96
N HIS A 63 20.82 10.76 -31.43
CA HIS A 63 21.00 10.26 -30.08
C HIS A 63 20.88 11.37 -29.03
N LEU A 64 21.60 12.49 -29.20
CA LEU A 64 21.71 13.57 -28.21
C LEU A 64 20.58 14.60 -28.30
N GLY A 65 20.01 14.82 -29.49
CA GLY A 65 19.04 15.90 -29.76
C GLY A 65 19.70 17.26 -30.02
N THR A 66 21.03 17.32 -30.15
CA THR A 66 21.78 18.52 -30.52
C THR A 66 23.07 18.15 -31.24
N PHE A 67 23.69 19.11 -31.92
CA PHE A 67 25.01 18.93 -32.51
C PHE A 67 26.11 19.35 -31.53
N LEU A 68 27.23 18.62 -31.54
CA LEU A 68 28.38 18.96 -30.70
C LEU A 68 29.14 20.18 -31.24
N GLU A 69 29.74 20.94 -30.33
CA GLU A 69 30.62 22.06 -30.69
C GLU A 69 31.86 21.56 -31.45
N ASP A 70 32.41 20.43 -31.00
CA ASP A 70 33.34 19.59 -31.76
C ASP A 70 32.59 18.32 -32.21
N PRO A 71 32.26 18.19 -33.51
CA PRO A 71 31.65 16.99 -34.09
C PRO A 71 32.42 15.69 -33.86
N LEU A 72 33.69 15.76 -33.43
CA LEU A 72 34.55 14.62 -33.17
C LEU A 72 34.64 14.23 -31.70
N ASP A 73 33.99 14.98 -30.79
CA ASP A 73 33.89 14.64 -29.35
C ASP A 73 32.88 13.50 -29.12
N VAL A 74 33.15 12.38 -29.77
CA VAL A 74 32.31 11.18 -29.84
C VAL A 74 33.13 9.98 -29.37
N PRO A 75 32.57 9.05 -28.56
CA PRO A 75 33.28 7.85 -28.12
C PRO A 75 33.86 7.05 -29.30
N THR A 76 35.07 6.52 -29.14
CA THR A 76 35.75 5.74 -30.19
C THR A 76 34.92 4.57 -30.68
N THR A 77 34.17 3.91 -29.78
CA THR A 77 33.27 2.80 -30.14
C THR A 77 32.19 3.21 -31.14
N VAL A 78 31.63 4.43 -31.01
CA VAL A 78 30.66 4.96 -31.97
C VAL A 78 31.34 5.30 -33.29
N VAL A 79 32.56 5.86 -33.24
CA VAL A 79 33.36 6.16 -34.44
C VAL A 79 33.64 4.90 -35.24
N ASP A 80 34.09 3.84 -34.58
CA ASP A 80 34.40 2.55 -35.21
C ASP A 80 33.13 1.87 -35.75
N TYR A 81 32.04 1.89 -34.98
CA TYR A 81 30.75 1.33 -35.39
C TYR A 81 30.17 2.02 -36.64
N VAL A 82 30.21 3.35 -36.69
CA VAL A 82 29.73 4.12 -37.84
C VAL A 82 30.67 3.98 -39.04
N ALA A 83 32.00 3.96 -38.82
CA ALA A 83 32.99 3.74 -39.87
C ALA A 83 32.81 2.39 -40.58
N GLY A 84 32.48 1.35 -39.82
CA GLY A 84 32.13 0.03 -40.36
C GLY A 84 30.92 0.07 -41.29
N GLN A 85 29.87 0.82 -40.93
CA GLN A 85 28.66 0.95 -41.76
C GLN A 85 28.90 1.72 -43.06
N VAL A 86 29.76 2.76 -43.05
CA VAL A 86 30.06 3.56 -44.25
C VAL A 86 31.22 3.01 -45.08
N GLY A 87 31.85 1.91 -44.64
CA GLY A 87 32.96 1.26 -45.36
C GLY A 87 34.26 2.07 -45.35
N VAL A 88 34.55 2.78 -44.26
CA VAL A 88 35.79 3.54 -44.09
C VAL A 88 36.82 2.67 -43.37
N ALA A 89 37.93 2.35 -44.05
CA ALA A 89 38.95 1.41 -43.56
C ALA A 89 39.82 1.98 -42.43
N ASP A 90 40.05 3.30 -42.42
CA ASP A 90 40.79 4.00 -41.37
C ASP A 90 39.90 5.08 -40.73
N PRO A 91 39.27 4.80 -39.57
CA PRO A 91 38.42 5.76 -38.87
C PRO A 91 39.17 7.04 -38.45
N SER A 92 40.50 7.01 -38.34
CA SER A 92 41.30 8.17 -37.95
C SER A 92 41.30 9.30 -38.97
N CYS A 93 40.91 9.01 -40.23
CA CYS A 93 40.76 10.00 -41.29
C CYS A 93 39.75 11.12 -40.93
N VAL A 94 38.83 10.85 -40.00
CA VAL A 94 37.83 11.81 -39.52
C VAL A 94 38.47 13.03 -38.85
N LYS A 95 39.71 12.94 -38.34
CA LYS A 95 40.45 14.08 -37.78
C LYS A 95 40.62 15.21 -38.79
N GLY A 96 40.66 14.89 -40.09
CA GLY A 96 40.72 15.87 -41.18
C GLY A 96 39.37 16.53 -41.53
N TYR A 97 38.26 16.11 -40.90
CA TYR A 97 36.92 16.64 -41.17
C TYR A 97 36.79 18.14 -40.85
N LEU A 98 37.52 18.62 -39.84
CA LEU A 98 37.47 20.01 -39.36
C LEU A 98 38.46 20.95 -40.06
N GLU A 99 39.28 20.46 -41.00
CA GLU A 99 40.24 21.30 -41.76
C GLU A 99 39.53 22.46 -42.49
N ARG A 100 38.32 22.23 -43.00
CA ARG A 100 37.46 23.27 -43.58
C ARG A 100 36.28 23.53 -42.64
N ARG A 101 36.43 24.51 -41.75
CA ARG A 101 35.39 24.91 -40.76
C ARG A 101 33.97 25.06 -41.34
N PRO A 102 33.73 25.64 -42.53
CA PRO A 102 32.38 25.76 -43.09
C PRO A 102 31.65 24.42 -43.31
N THR A 103 32.38 23.36 -43.64
CA THR A 103 31.81 22.04 -43.99
C THR A 103 30.94 21.47 -42.87
N ARG A 104 31.32 21.68 -41.60
CA ARG A 104 30.54 21.15 -40.47
C ARG A 104 29.16 21.81 -40.36
N PHE A 105 29.10 23.13 -40.61
CA PHE A 105 27.85 23.89 -40.51
C PHE A 105 26.94 23.65 -41.72
N GLU A 106 27.53 23.51 -42.91
CA GLU A 106 26.81 23.09 -44.13
C GLU A 106 26.14 21.71 -43.91
N HIS A 107 26.89 20.75 -43.35
CA HIS A 107 26.35 19.43 -43.03
C HIS A 107 25.27 19.47 -41.94
N GLN A 108 25.43 20.27 -40.89
CA GLN A 108 24.39 20.45 -39.86
C GLN A 108 23.08 21.00 -40.44
N ALA A 109 23.19 22.02 -41.30
CA ALA A 109 22.03 22.61 -41.96
C ALA A 109 21.31 21.58 -42.85
N GLU A 110 22.07 20.82 -43.65
CA GLU A 110 21.51 19.78 -44.51
C GLU A 110 20.86 18.64 -43.69
N ILE A 111 21.51 18.17 -42.63
CA ILE A 111 20.94 17.16 -41.72
C ILE A 111 19.64 17.69 -41.08
N ALA A 112 19.63 18.94 -40.62
CA ALA A 112 18.44 19.51 -40.01
C ALA A 112 17.27 19.60 -41.01
N GLU A 113 17.54 20.01 -42.25
CA GLU A 113 16.54 20.12 -43.31
C GLU A 113 15.98 18.74 -43.72
N VAL A 114 16.84 17.78 -44.02
CA VAL A 114 16.42 16.45 -44.53
C VAL A 114 15.67 15.65 -43.47
N TYR A 115 16.09 15.71 -42.21
CA TYR A 115 15.49 14.93 -41.12
C TYR A 115 14.44 15.71 -40.32
N GLY A 116 14.11 16.94 -40.74
CA GLY A 116 13.05 17.76 -40.15
C GLY A 116 13.35 18.22 -38.73
N TYR A 117 14.62 18.50 -38.40
CA TYR A 117 14.97 19.15 -37.15
C TYR A 117 14.72 20.66 -37.24
N VAL A 118 14.10 21.20 -36.20
CA VAL A 118 13.83 22.64 -36.08
C VAL A 118 14.73 23.27 -35.02
N SER A 119 15.03 24.55 -35.20
CA SER A 119 15.75 25.32 -34.17
C SER A 119 14.91 25.46 -32.91
N TYR A 120 15.55 25.54 -31.75
CA TYR A 120 14.87 25.80 -30.48
C TYR A 120 13.94 27.02 -30.56
N ALA A 121 14.42 28.13 -31.16
CA ALA A 121 13.64 29.36 -31.33
C ALA A 121 12.30 29.17 -32.08
N SER A 122 12.23 28.17 -32.97
CA SER A 122 11.00 27.86 -33.72
C SER A 122 10.00 27.08 -32.86
N ALA A 123 10.48 26.27 -31.92
CA ALA A 123 9.67 25.46 -31.02
C ALA A 123 9.38 26.14 -29.67
N GLU A 124 10.10 27.21 -29.33
CA GLU A 124 10.10 27.87 -28.01
C GLU A 124 8.69 28.22 -27.52
N ALA A 125 7.84 28.82 -28.37
CA ALA A 125 6.49 29.21 -27.96
C ALA A 125 5.60 28.00 -27.59
N GLU A 126 5.62 26.95 -28.41
CA GLU A 126 4.88 25.70 -28.13
C GLU A 126 5.45 25.00 -26.90
N PHE A 127 6.79 24.94 -26.80
CA PHE A 127 7.52 24.34 -25.69
C PHE A 127 7.18 25.01 -24.35
N ILE A 128 7.24 26.34 -24.28
CA ILE A 128 6.90 27.11 -23.07
C ILE A 128 5.42 26.92 -22.72
N GLY A 129 4.52 26.87 -23.72
CA GLY A 129 3.10 26.57 -23.50
C GLY A 129 2.89 25.19 -22.87
N TRP A 130 3.54 24.16 -23.40
CA TRP A 130 3.53 22.81 -22.83
C TRP A 130 4.12 22.79 -21.42
N LEU A 131 5.26 23.45 -21.20
CA LEU A 131 5.96 23.48 -19.92
C LEU A 131 5.14 24.21 -18.84
N ASP A 132 4.43 25.28 -19.19
CA ASP A 132 3.48 25.95 -18.27
C ASP A 132 2.32 25.02 -17.91
N GLY A 133 1.76 24.30 -18.89
CA GLY A 133 0.72 23.30 -18.67
C GLY A 133 1.15 22.18 -17.72
N GLN A 134 2.37 21.66 -17.91
CA GLN A 134 2.97 20.67 -17.00
C GLN A 134 3.18 21.25 -15.60
N ALA A 135 3.87 22.40 -15.49
CA ALA A 135 4.17 23.03 -14.20
C ALA A 135 2.90 23.40 -13.41
N TRP A 136 1.83 23.80 -14.11
CA TRP A 136 0.52 24.04 -13.51
C TRP A 136 -0.12 22.77 -12.97
N THR A 137 -0.14 21.71 -13.78
CA THR A 137 -0.88 20.47 -13.50
C THR A 137 -0.19 19.60 -12.47
N THR A 138 1.12 19.36 -12.64
CA THR A 138 1.87 18.39 -11.82
C THR A 138 2.51 19.05 -10.62
N GLY A 139 3.04 20.26 -10.78
CA GLY A 139 3.79 20.94 -9.74
C GLY A 139 5.15 20.28 -9.44
N ASP A 140 5.68 19.54 -10.41
CA ASP A 140 6.93 18.78 -10.25
C ASP A 140 8.14 19.67 -9.92
N GLN A 141 9.18 19.02 -9.40
CA GLN A 141 10.44 19.69 -9.11
C GLN A 141 11.17 20.12 -10.40
N PRO A 142 12.05 21.12 -10.33
CA PRO A 142 12.76 21.62 -11.51
C PRO A 142 13.54 20.53 -12.27
N LYS A 143 14.10 19.53 -11.56
CA LYS A 143 14.90 18.44 -12.15
C LYS A 143 14.04 17.47 -12.98
N PRO A 144 12.95 16.86 -12.46
CA PRO A 144 12.00 16.10 -13.29
C PRO A 144 11.43 16.89 -14.47
N LEU A 145 11.05 18.15 -14.27
CA LEU A 145 10.54 19.00 -15.37
C LEU A 145 11.61 19.25 -16.44
N PHE A 146 12.88 19.39 -16.05
CA PHE A 146 13.99 19.56 -16.96
C PHE A 146 14.19 18.32 -17.85
N TYR A 147 14.20 17.12 -17.28
CA TYR A 147 14.34 15.89 -18.07
C TYR A 147 13.10 15.62 -18.94
N ALA A 148 11.90 15.90 -18.43
CA ALA A 148 10.68 15.86 -19.24
C ALA A 148 10.76 16.85 -20.42
N ALA A 149 11.31 18.05 -20.20
CA ALA A 149 11.53 19.04 -21.24
C ALA A 149 12.52 18.56 -22.32
N VAL A 150 13.62 17.91 -21.91
CA VAL A 150 14.56 17.27 -22.86
C VAL A 150 13.86 16.20 -23.70
N GLY A 151 13.08 15.32 -23.05
CA GLY A 151 12.29 14.29 -23.73
C GLY A 151 11.29 14.88 -24.73
N TRP A 152 10.59 15.96 -24.34
CA TRP A 152 9.62 16.64 -25.19
C TRP A 152 10.27 17.27 -26.43
N LEU A 153 11.40 17.97 -26.26
CA LEU A 153 12.14 18.61 -27.36
C LEU A 153 12.65 17.56 -28.36
N ARG A 154 13.24 16.47 -27.86
CA ARG A 154 13.70 15.35 -28.69
C ARG A 154 12.57 14.71 -29.48
N ALA A 155 11.43 14.44 -28.84
CA ALA A 155 10.27 13.81 -29.50
C ALA A 155 9.73 14.64 -30.67
N ARG A 156 9.88 15.97 -30.62
CA ARG A 156 9.47 16.92 -31.67
C ARG A 156 10.61 17.31 -32.61
N ARG A 157 11.79 16.69 -32.49
CA ARG A 157 13.00 17.03 -33.26
C ARG A 157 13.38 18.51 -33.15
N ALA A 158 13.08 19.15 -32.01
CA ALA A 158 13.57 20.48 -31.70
C ALA A 158 14.98 20.36 -31.12
N LEU A 159 15.95 21.06 -31.72
CA LEU A 159 17.33 21.05 -31.25
C LEU A 159 17.41 21.58 -29.82
N LEU A 160 18.11 20.86 -28.94
CA LEU A 160 18.25 21.25 -27.54
C LEU A 160 19.01 22.59 -27.41
N PRO A 161 18.49 23.56 -26.65
CA PRO A 161 19.21 24.81 -26.35
C PRO A 161 20.34 24.54 -25.36
N GLY A 162 21.18 25.55 -25.09
CA GLY A 162 22.20 25.44 -24.05
C GLY A 162 21.60 25.09 -22.68
N VAL A 163 22.32 24.30 -21.87
CA VAL A 163 21.85 23.82 -20.55
C VAL A 163 21.38 24.97 -19.64
N THR A 164 22.06 26.11 -19.70
CA THR A 164 21.71 27.30 -18.92
C THR A 164 20.39 27.93 -19.36
N THR A 165 20.11 27.94 -20.65
CA THR A 165 18.85 28.45 -21.21
C THR A 165 17.69 27.60 -20.73
N LEU A 166 17.74 26.28 -20.97
CA LEU A 166 16.68 25.36 -20.58
C LEU A 166 16.45 25.36 -19.07
N ARG A 167 17.54 25.40 -18.28
CA ARG A 167 17.47 25.45 -16.81
C ARG A 167 16.79 26.73 -16.31
N ASP A 168 17.18 27.88 -16.86
CA ASP A 168 16.64 29.17 -16.45
C ASP A 168 15.17 29.32 -16.89
N GLU A 169 14.77 28.76 -18.04
CA GLU A 169 13.38 28.69 -18.50
C GLU A 169 12.50 27.82 -17.61
N VAL A 170 12.93 26.59 -17.31
CA VAL A 170 12.22 25.69 -16.38
C VAL A 170 12.02 26.37 -15.02
N ALA A 171 13.07 26.99 -14.48
CA ALA A 171 12.97 27.73 -13.22
C ALA A 171 12.00 28.92 -13.32
N SER A 172 12.03 29.66 -14.43
CA SER A 172 11.17 30.83 -14.67
C SER A 172 9.70 30.46 -14.82
N VAL A 173 9.38 29.49 -15.68
CA VAL A 173 8.00 29.01 -15.92
C VAL A 173 7.41 28.42 -14.65
N ARG A 174 8.17 27.59 -13.93
CA ARG A 174 7.73 27.02 -12.64
C ARG A 174 7.41 28.12 -11.62
N LYS A 175 8.27 29.14 -11.51
CA LYS A 175 8.04 30.27 -10.59
C LYS A 175 6.78 31.05 -10.97
N LYS A 176 6.54 31.30 -12.26
CA LYS A 176 5.31 31.94 -12.76
C LYS A 176 4.07 31.12 -12.41
N ALA A 177 4.12 29.80 -12.61
CA ALA A 177 3.03 28.89 -12.27
C ALA A 177 2.74 28.87 -10.75
N GLU A 178 3.76 28.94 -9.89
CA GLU A 178 3.59 29.06 -8.43
C GLU A 178 2.95 30.39 -8.03
N THR A 179 3.41 31.52 -8.57
CA THR A 179 2.79 32.83 -8.29
C THR A 179 1.33 32.86 -8.77
N ARG A 180 1.04 32.31 -9.96
CA ARG A 180 -0.33 32.18 -10.47
C ARG A 180 -1.21 31.35 -9.53
N LEU A 181 -0.68 30.25 -8.99
CA LEU A 181 -1.38 29.37 -8.06
C LEU A 181 -1.76 30.11 -6.77
N TYR A 182 -0.81 30.82 -6.15
CA TYR A 182 -1.05 31.55 -4.91
C TYR A 182 -2.08 32.67 -5.11
N ALA A 183 -1.94 33.44 -6.19
CA ALA A 183 -2.88 34.51 -6.51
C ALA A 183 -4.29 33.96 -6.80
N ALA A 184 -4.42 32.84 -7.53
CA ALA A 184 -5.72 32.23 -7.82
C ALA A 184 -6.46 31.82 -6.54
N LEU A 185 -5.77 31.16 -5.61
CA LEU A 185 -6.36 30.71 -4.35
C LEU A 185 -6.63 31.86 -3.37
N ALA A 186 -5.73 32.85 -3.28
CA ALA A 186 -5.94 34.02 -2.44
C ALA A 186 -7.12 34.89 -2.92
N ARG A 187 -7.38 34.94 -4.24
CA ARG A 187 -8.55 35.64 -4.81
C ARG A 187 -9.86 34.88 -4.64
N ALA A 188 -9.81 33.57 -4.42
CA ALA A 188 -11.00 32.76 -4.23
C ALA A 188 -11.67 33.00 -2.86
N VAL A 189 -10.92 33.52 -1.87
CA VAL A 189 -11.44 33.81 -0.53
C VAL A 189 -11.88 35.26 -0.40
N THR A 190 -12.91 35.50 0.41
CA THR A 190 -13.32 36.86 0.79
C THR A 190 -12.37 37.47 1.81
N GLY A 191 -12.42 38.79 2.00
CA GLY A 191 -11.62 39.47 3.02
C GLY A 191 -11.91 38.99 4.44
N GLU A 192 -13.18 38.64 4.74
CA GLU A 192 -13.58 38.06 6.02
C GLU A 192 -13.01 36.65 6.22
N GLN A 193 -13.10 35.79 5.20
CA GLN A 193 -12.50 34.45 5.23
C GLN A 193 -10.97 34.50 5.39
N ALA A 194 -10.31 35.46 4.73
CA ALA A 194 -8.86 35.66 4.88
C ALA A 194 -8.48 36.04 6.32
N LEU A 195 -9.26 36.91 6.97
CA LEU A 195 -9.06 37.25 8.38
C LEU A 195 -9.27 36.04 9.31
N GLU A 196 -10.30 35.23 9.07
CA GLU A 196 -10.51 33.99 9.82
C GLU A 196 -9.34 33.02 9.66
N LEU A 197 -8.82 32.85 8.44
CA LEU A 197 -7.63 32.03 8.18
C LEU A 197 -6.40 32.53 8.96
N GLU A 198 -6.16 33.84 9.01
CA GLU A 198 -5.03 34.40 9.75
C GLU A 198 -5.19 34.25 11.27
N LYS A 199 -6.41 34.34 11.80
CA LYS A 199 -6.69 34.09 13.23
C LYS A 199 -6.29 32.68 13.66
N LEU A 200 -6.33 31.68 12.77
CA LEU A 200 -5.93 30.31 13.07
C LEU A 200 -4.45 30.18 13.48
N LEU A 201 -3.62 31.16 13.10
CA LEU A 201 -2.19 31.21 13.44
C LEU A 201 -1.92 31.81 14.82
N GLN A 202 -2.90 32.49 15.41
CA GLN A 202 -2.75 33.15 16.71
C GLN A 202 -2.92 32.15 17.86
N VAL A 203 -2.16 32.35 18.93
CA VAL A 203 -2.27 31.55 20.17
C VAL A 203 -3.20 32.30 21.14
N PRO A 204 -4.36 31.73 21.51
CA PRO A 204 -5.24 32.35 22.51
C PRO A 204 -4.55 32.53 23.87
N GLU A 205 -4.91 33.56 24.65
CA GLU A 205 -4.26 33.90 25.93
C GLU A 205 -4.16 32.74 26.94
N ARG A 206 -5.11 31.80 26.90
CA ARG A 206 -5.17 30.63 27.80
C ARG A 206 -4.71 29.32 27.16
N SER A 207 -4.13 29.36 25.96
CA SER A 207 -3.67 28.19 25.22
C SER A 207 -2.16 28.20 25.04
N ARG A 208 -1.57 27.01 24.88
CA ARG A 208 -0.16 26.82 24.47
C ARG A 208 -0.01 26.62 22.97
N TRP A 209 -1.11 26.43 22.26
CA TRP A 209 -1.16 26.07 20.84
C TRP A 209 -2.16 26.96 20.13
N SER A 210 -1.90 27.26 18.85
CA SER A 210 -2.87 27.95 18.01
C SER A 210 -4.06 27.04 17.67
N GLN A 211 -5.15 27.63 17.19
CA GLN A 211 -6.32 26.85 16.76
C GLN A 211 -5.94 25.85 15.65
N LEU A 212 -5.09 26.27 14.71
CA LEU A 212 -4.59 25.40 13.64
C LEU A 212 -3.82 24.18 14.19
N GLU A 213 -2.96 24.38 15.20
CA GLU A 213 -2.19 23.29 15.81
C GLU A 213 -3.08 22.32 16.60
N MET A 214 -4.17 22.80 17.18
CA MET A 214 -5.18 21.96 17.82
C MET A 214 -5.93 21.12 16.78
N TRP A 215 -6.39 21.74 15.68
CA TRP A 215 -7.10 21.04 14.61
C TRP A 215 -6.25 20.03 13.84
N ARG A 216 -4.92 20.16 13.80
CA ARG A 216 -4.05 19.14 13.19
C ARG A 216 -3.93 17.85 14.01
N LYS A 217 -4.31 17.86 15.29
CA LYS A 217 -4.19 16.70 16.18
C LYS A 217 -5.53 15.95 16.26
N ALA A 218 -5.61 14.80 15.60
CA ALA A 218 -6.77 13.93 15.72
C ALA A 218 -7.00 13.41 17.15
N GLY A 219 -8.24 13.07 17.48
CA GLY A 219 -8.60 12.51 18.77
C GLY A 219 -8.09 11.08 18.96
N LYS A 220 -7.43 10.79 20.08
CA LYS A 220 -6.90 9.44 20.41
C LYS A 220 -7.82 8.61 21.31
N ASN A 221 -8.86 9.22 21.87
CA ASN A 221 -9.68 8.62 22.92
C ASN A 221 -10.93 7.94 22.33
N THR A 222 -10.93 6.62 22.29
CA THR A 222 -12.06 5.78 21.86
C THR A 222 -13.16 5.71 22.92
N THR A 223 -13.80 6.85 23.21
CA THR A 223 -14.91 6.98 24.17
C THR A 223 -16.02 7.84 23.57
N GLY A 224 -17.25 7.76 24.10
CA GLY A 224 -18.34 8.62 23.67
C GLY A 224 -18.02 10.12 23.76
N ARG A 225 -17.30 10.55 24.81
CA ARG A 225 -16.81 11.94 24.94
C ARG A 225 -15.76 12.28 23.87
N GLY A 226 -14.88 11.33 23.57
CA GLY A 226 -13.91 11.47 22.48
C GLY A 226 -14.57 11.63 21.12
N MET A 227 -15.68 10.90 20.88
CA MET A 227 -16.48 11.04 19.66
C MET A 227 -17.11 12.43 19.55
N VAL A 228 -17.68 12.95 20.65
CA VAL A 228 -18.20 14.33 20.67
C VAL A 228 -17.09 15.35 20.38
N MET A 229 -15.90 15.19 20.97
CA MET A 229 -14.77 16.09 20.67
C MET A 229 -14.32 16.01 19.21
N ALA A 230 -14.35 14.82 18.60
CA ALA A 230 -14.02 14.65 17.18
C ALA A 230 -15.07 15.33 16.28
N LEU A 231 -16.36 15.18 16.59
CA LEU A 231 -17.43 15.87 15.87
C LEU A 231 -17.39 17.39 16.06
N ASN A 232 -17.08 17.88 17.25
CA ASN A 232 -16.88 19.31 17.48
C ASN A 232 -15.75 19.87 16.62
N ARG A 233 -14.63 19.14 16.48
CA ARG A 233 -13.55 19.52 15.57
C ARG A 233 -14.03 19.59 14.11
N VAL A 234 -14.82 18.62 13.65
CA VAL A 234 -15.42 18.67 12.30
C VAL A 234 -16.31 19.91 12.14
N SER A 235 -17.19 20.15 13.11
CA SER A 235 -18.10 21.30 13.11
C SER A 235 -17.37 22.65 13.14
N GLU A 236 -16.32 22.77 13.95
CA GLU A 236 -15.51 24.00 14.06
C GLU A 236 -14.79 24.31 12.74
N ILE A 237 -14.26 23.29 12.06
CA ILE A 237 -13.58 23.45 10.76
C ILE A 237 -14.60 23.78 9.66
N ALA A 238 -15.69 23.02 9.58
CA ALA A 238 -16.76 23.22 8.59
C ALA A 238 -17.44 24.59 8.76
N GLY A 239 -17.56 25.09 9.98
CA GLY A 239 -18.13 26.42 10.28
C GLY A 239 -17.34 27.60 9.73
N LEU A 240 -16.13 27.38 9.19
CA LEU A 240 -15.41 28.41 8.42
C LEU A 240 -15.94 28.57 6.98
N HIS A 241 -16.79 27.65 6.51
CA HIS A 241 -17.34 27.62 5.14
C HIS A 241 -16.28 27.70 4.03
N LEU A 242 -15.06 27.22 4.31
CA LEU A 242 -13.95 27.23 3.36
C LEU A 242 -13.99 26.05 2.37
N GLY A 243 -14.78 25.02 2.66
CA GLY A 243 -15.08 23.93 1.73
C GLY A 243 -15.89 24.39 0.51
N GLU A 244 -16.69 25.45 0.68
CA GLU A 244 -17.55 26.05 -0.36
C GLU A 244 -16.79 26.99 -1.31
N VAL A 245 -15.55 27.36 -0.97
CA VAL A 245 -14.71 28.22 -1.81
C VAL A 245 -14.40 27.50 -3.12
N ASP A 246 -14.70 28.14 -4.25
CA ASP A 246 -14.42 27.58 -5.57
C ASP A 246 -12.90 27.56 -5.84
N VAL A 247 -12.37 26.34 -5.98
CA VAL A 247 -10.97 26.08 -6.34
C VAL A 247 -10.87 25.22 -7.60
N ALA A 248 -11.96 25.05 -8.37
CA ALA A 248 -12.01 24.15 -9.52
C ALA A 248 -10.97 24.49 -10.60
N GLY A 249 -10.57 25.76 -10.70
CA GLY A 249 -9.51 26.20 -11.60
C GLY A 249 -8.10 25.71 -11.22
N VAL A 250 -7.91 25.15 -10.02
CA VAL A 250 -6.61 24.71 -9.50
C VAL A 250 -6.51 23.18 -9.49
N PRO A 251 -5.44 22.59 -10.05
CA PRO A 251 -5.25 21.14 -10.02
C PRO A 251 -5.19 20.57 -8.59
N LYS A 252 -5.93 19.48 -8.32
CA LYS A 252 -6.03 18.83 -7.00
C LYS A 252 -4.65 18.50 -6.40
N ARG A 253 -3.71 18.04 -7.23
CA ARG A 253 -2.33 17.73 -6.80
C ARG A 253 -1.61 18.95 -6.20
N ARG A 254 -1.83 20.15 -6.75
CA ARG A 254 -1.23 21.41 -6.25
C ARG A 254 -1.84 21.84 -4.92
N LEU A 255 -3.15 21.67 -4.75
CA LEU A 255 -3.83 21.90 -3.47
C LEU A 255 -3.30 20.96 -2.38
N ILE A 256 -3.14 19.67 -2.69
CA ILE A 256 -2.59 18.69 -1.75
C ILE A 256 -1.15 19.05 -1.35
N ALA A 257 -0.32 19.47 -2.30
CA ALA A 257 1.06 19.90 -2.01
C ALA A 257 1.10 21.11 -1.05
N LEU A 258 0.24 22.11 -1.27
CA LEU A 258 0.11 23.27 -0.38
C LEU A 258 -0.42 22.88 1.01
N ALA A 259 -1.40 21.98 1.08
CA ALA A 259 -1.93 21.47 2.34
C ALA A 259 -0.85 20.72 3.15
N LYS A 260 -0.02 19.91 2.48
CA LYS A 260 1.14 19.24 3.09
C LYS A 260 2.15 20.26 3.65
N GLU A 261 2.50 21.30 2.88
CA GLU A 261 3.38 22.38 3.36
C GLU A 261 2.79 23.04 4.60
N GLY A 262 1.50 23.38 4.57
CA GLY A 262 0.83 23.97 5.71
C GLY A 262 0.83 23.06 6.94
N LYS A 263 0.45 21.79 6.79
CA LYS A 263 0.41 20.79 7.87
C LYS A 263 1.73 20.64 8.61
N ASN A 264 2.85 20.68 7.88
CA ASN A 264 4.18 20.40 8.43
C ASN A 264 4.88 21.65 8.98
N GLU A 265 4.42 22.87 8.62
CA GLU A 265 5.02 24.12 9.08
C GLU A 265 4.38 24.66 10.37
N THR A 266 5.18 25.35 11.19
CA THR A 266 4.68 25.98 12.43
C THR A 266 3.86 27.24 12.14
N ALA A 267 2.95 27.59 13.05
CA ALA A 267 2.11 28.78 12.90
C ALA A 267 2.95 30.05 12.68
N THR A 268 4.05 30.21 13.43
CA THR A 268 4.97 31.35 13.29
C THR A 268 5.63 31.44 11.92
N LYS A 269 5.95 30.31 11.28
CA LYS A 269 6.57 30.31 9.95
C LYS A 269 5.55 30.59 8.87
N LEU A 270 4.34 30.03 8.99
CA LEU A 270 3.23 30.33 8.09
C LEU A 270 2.90 31.82 8.12
N ASP A 271 2.93 32.44 9.31
CA ASP A 271 2.67 33.87 9.45
C ASP A 271 3.69 34.77 8.74
N ARG A 272 4.93 34.28 8.57
CA ARG A 272 6.01 34.99 7.85
C ARG A 272 5.96 34.83 6.34
N LEU A 273 5.04 34.01 5.79
CA LEU A 273 4.91 33.85 4.35
C LEU A 273 4.36 35.12 3.69
N PRO A 274 4.72 35.40 2.41
CA PRO A 274 4.06 36.44 1.63
C PRO A 274 2.54 36.25 1.62
N TYR A 275 1.77 37.33 1.68
CA TYR A 275 0.31 37.30 1.91
C TYR A 275 -0.44 36.30 1.01
N GLU A 276 -0.30 36.38 -0.31
CA GLU A 276 -0.99 35.46 -1.24
C GLU A 276 -0.62 34.00 -0.98
N LYS A 277 0.67 33.73 -0.70
CA LYS A 277 1.12 32.38 -0.36
C LYS A 277 0.56 31.94 0.99
N LYS A 278 0.57 32.80 2.01
CA LYS A 278 0.02 32.53 3.34
C LYS A 278 -1.44 32.08 3.22
N ILE A 279 -2.27 32.89 2.58
CA ILE A 279 -3.70 32.61 2.42
C ILE A 279 -3.93 31.35 1.60
N ALA A 280 -3.22 31.17 0.48
CA ALA A 280 -3.32 29.96 -0.34
C ALA A 280 -2.95 28.68 0.44
N THR A 281 -1.85 28.71 1.19
CA THR A 281 -1.41 27.58 2.03
C THR A 281 -2.44 27.30 3.14
N LEU A 282 -2.96 28.33 3.82
CA LEU A 282 -3.96 28.17 4.87
C LEU A 282 -5.28 27.62 4.34
N LEU A 283 -5.79 28.15 3.22
CA LEU A 283 -6.98 27.63 2.55
C LEU A 283 -6.82 26.14 2.22
N ALA A 284 -5.73 25.78 1.54
CA ALA A 284 -5.45 24.39 1.20
C ALA A 284 -5.36 23.49 2.44
N THR A 285 -4.73 23.98 3.52
CA THR A 285 -4.61 23.25 4.79
C THR A 285 -5.96 23.03 5.45
N VAL A 286 -6.83 24.05 5.49
CA VAL A 286 -8.15 23.93 6.13
C VAL A 286 -9.06 23.00 5.31
N ARG A 287 -9.06 23.09 3.98
CA ARG A 287 -9.80 22.15 3.13
C ARG A 287 -9.34 20.71 3.34
N TRP A 288 -8.03 20.48 3.48
CA TRP A 288 -7.51 19.17 3.82
C TRP A 288 -7.93 18.72 5.23
N LEU A 289 -7.91 19.62 6.21
CA LEU A 289 -8.34 19.33 7.58
C LEU A 289 -9.84 19.01 7.67
N GLU A 290 -10.69 19.61 6.84
CA GLU A 290 -12.13 19.33 6.78
C GLU A 290 -12.39 17.87 6.39
N VAL A 291 -11.74 17.41 5.32
CA VAL A 291 -11.78 16.01 4.87
C VAL A 291 -11.17 15.08 5.92
N SER A 292 -9.97 15.41 6.39
CA SER A 292 -9.24 14.57 7.37
C SER A 292 -9.97 14.47 8.70
N ALA A 293 -10.60 15.54 9.20
CA ALA A 293 -11.34 15.52 10.46
C ALA A 293 -12.59 14.65 10.35
N THR A 294 -13.27 14.68 9.21
CA THR A 294 -14.42 13.81 8.92
C THR A 294 -13.96 12.34 8.90
N ASP A 295 -12.87 12.05 8.18
CA ASP A 295 -12.27 10.71 8.14
C ASP A 295 -11.88 10.20 9.54
N ASP A 296 -11.22 11.04 10.34
CA ASP A 296 -10.79 10.73 11.70
C ASP A 296 -11.99 10.44 12.62
N ALA A 297 -13.06 11.24 12.52
CA ALA A 297 -14.27 11.07 13.32
C ALA A 297 -15.00 9.77 12.98
N LEU A 298 -15.08 9.41 11.69
CA LEU A 298 -15.75 8.18 11.24
C LEU A 298 -14.90 6.92 11.51
N GLU A 299 -13.57 7.00 11.41
CA GLU A 299 -12.69 5.92 11.86
C GLU A 299 -12.81 5.72 13.39
N LEU A 300 -12.85 6.81 14.16
CA LEU A 300 -13.10 6.74 15.59
C LEU A 300 -14.46 6.11 15.90
N PHE A 301 -15.50 6.45 15.12
CA PHE A 301 -16.83 5.85 15.24
C PHE A 301 -16.80 4.33 14.98
N ASP A 302 -16.15 3.88 13.90
CA ASP A 302 -16.00 2.45 13.59
C ASP A 302 -15.28 1.70 14.73
N VAL A 303 -14.16 2.25 15.19
CA VAL A 303 -13.37 1.65 16.27
C VAL A 303 -14.16 1.61 17.58
N PHE A 304 -14.90 2.68 17.89
CA PHE A 304 -15.74 2.76 19.08
C PHE A 304 -16.90 1.76 19.03
N MET A 305 -17.65 1.69 17.93
CA MET A 305 -18.74 0.73 17.72
C MET A 305 -18.22 -0.71 17.79
N SER A 306 -17.20 -1.03 17.00
CA SER A 306 -16.68 -2.39 16.86
C SER A 306 -16.04 -2.91 18.16
N ASN A 307 -15.20 -2.11 18.82
CA ASN A 307 -14.38 -2.61 19.93
C ASN A 307 -14.95 -2.26 21.31
N GLU A 308 -15.39 -1.02 21.51
CA GLU A 308 -15.76 -0.50 22.83
C GLU A 308 -17.21 -0.82 23.20
N LEU A 309 -18.08 -0.92 22.19
CA LEU A 309 -19.47 -1.33 22.34
C LEU A 309 -19.65 -2.83 22.04
N ILE A 310 -19.66 -3.21 20.76
CA ILE A 310 -20.00 -4.58 20.32
C ILE A 310 -19.00 -5.59 20.89
N GLY A 311 -17.69 -5.38 20.70
CA GLY A 311 -16.65 -6.31 21.18
C GLY A 311 -16.63 -6.49 22.69
N ARG A 312 -16.92 -5.44 23.48
CA ARG A 312 -17.05 -5.58 24.94
C ARG A 312 -18.34 -6.25 25.36
N ALA A 313 -19.44 -6.01 24.64
CA ALA A 313 -20.71 -6.67 24.91
C ALA A 313 -20.66 -8.15 24.58
N ASN A 314 -20.01 -8.54 23.47
CA ASN A 314 -19.73 -9.93 23.14
C ASN A 314 -19.00 -10.65 24.27
N LYS A 315 -17.90 -10.06 24.78
CA LYS A 315 -17.17 -10.63 25.92
C LYS A 315 -18.01 -10.72 27.19
N ALA A 316 -18.89 -9.75 27.43
CA ALA A 316 -19.79 -9.77 28.58
C ALA A 316 -20.84 -10.88 28.44
N ALA A 317 -21.41 -11.05 27.24
CA ALA A 317 -22.36 -12.11 26.91
C ALA A 317 -21.71 -13.48 27.01
N GLU A 318 -20.53 -13.71 26.40
CA GLU A 318 -19.77 -14.96 26.53
C GLU A 318 -19.51 -15.30 28.00
N LYS A 319 -19.09 -14.33 28.81
CA LYS A 319 -18.87 -14.52 30.24
C LYS A 319 -20.17 -14.85 30.99
N ALA A 320 -21.29 -14.24 30.61
CA ALA A 320 -22.60 -14.54 31.18
C ALA A 320 -23.07 -15.95 30.80
N THR A 321 -22.91 -16.36 29.55
CA THR A 321 -23.20 -17.71 29.04
C THR A 321 -22.36 -18.76 29.77
N LEU A 322 -21.05 -18.54 29.91
CA LEU A 322 -20.16 -19.40 30.69
C LEU A 322 -20.59 -19.54 32.16
N LYS A 323 -21.08 -18.45 32.79
CA LYS A 323 -21.62 -18.49 34.16
C LYS A 323 -22.94 -19.27 34.26
N ARG A 324 -23.79 -19.20 33.23
CA ARG A 324 -25.09 -19.89 33.19
C ARG A 324 -24.97 -21.37 32.81
N ALA A 325 -23.88 -21.78 32.15
CA ALA A 325 -23.68 -23.15 31.65
C ALA A 325 -23.94 -24.27 32.69
N PRO A 326 -23.51 -24.18 33.97
CA PRO A 326 -23.82 -25.23 34.95
C PRO A 326 -25.32 -25.34 35.27
N VAL A 327 -26.02 -24.20 35.31
CA VAL A 327 -27.46 -24.14 35.57
C VAL A 327 -28.24 -24.69 34.38
N VAL A 328 -27.84 -24.35 33.15
CA VAL A 328 -28.39 -24.91 31.90
C VAL A 328 -28.23 -26.42 31.90
N ALA A 329 -27.03 -26.94 32.19
CA ALA A 329 -26.76 -28.37 32.22
C ALA A 329 -27.64 -29.10 33.24
N ARG A 330 -27.94 -28.47 34.39
CA ARG A 330 -28.86 -29.02 35.40
C ARG A 330 -30.28 -29.11 34.86
N HIS A 331 -30.82 -28.04 34.27
CA HIS A 331 -32.18 -28.03 33.73
C HIS A 331 -32.33 -28.95 32.52
N ALA A 332 -31.33 -28.98 31.62
CA ALA A 332 -31.29 -29.87 30.48
C ALA A 332 -31.27 -31.35 30.89
N ARG A 333 -30.59 -31.70 31.99
CA ARG A 333 -30.60 -33.07 32.53
C ARG A 333 -31.99 -33.49 33.00
N VAL A 334 -32.72 -32.61 33.68
CA VAL A 334 -34.10 -32.87 34.11
C VAL A 334 -34.99 -33.10 32.89
N LEU A 335 -34.94 -32.20 31.90
CA LEU A 335 -35.75 -32.33 30.68
C LEU A 335 -35.38 -33.57 29.85
N LYS A 336 -34.08 -33.89 29.74
CA LYS A 336 -33.61 -35.11 29.07
C LYS A 336 -34.22 -36.36 29.70
N ALA A 337 -34.19 -36.45 31.03
CA ALA A 337 -34.74 -37.60 31.75
C ALA A 337 -36.26 -37.75 31.56
N VAL A 338 -37.01 -36.63 31.48
CA VAL A 338 -38.44 -36.66 31.12
C VAL A 338 -38.64 -37.22 29.71
N VAL A 339 -37.85 -36.76 28.73
CA VAL A 339 -37.97 -37.19 27.33
C VAL A 339 -37.57 -38.65 27.14
N GLU A 340 -36.50 -39.12 27.82
CA GLU A 340 -36.09 -40.53 27.81
C GLU A 340 -37.24 -41.43 28.30
N LEU A 341 -37.92 -41.05 29.38
CA LEU A 341 -39.09 -41.78 29.89
C LEU A 341 -40.23 -41.85 28.88
N LEU A 342 -40.51 -40.73 28.19
CA LEU A 342 -41.58 -40.66 27.21
C LEU A 342 -41.29 -41.55 26.00
N LEU A 343 -40.03 -41.60 25.55
CA LEU A 343 -39.61 -42.46 24.44
C LEU A 343 -39.59 -43.94 24.84
N GLU A 344 -39.19 -44.28 26.07
CA GLU A 344 -39.26 -45.65 26.60
C GLU A 344 -40.71 -46.15 26.67
N ALA A 345 -41.63 -45.26 27.07
CA ALA A 345 -43.05 -45.57 27.14
C ALA A 345 -43.73 -45.71 25.77
N GLU A 346 -43.25 -45.00 24.73
CA GLU A 346 -43.73 -45.17 23.35
C GLU A 346 -43.39 -46.58 22.79
N GLY A 347 -42.29 -47.18 23.27
CA GLY A 347 -41.90 -48.55 22.90
C GLY A 347 -42.65 -49.66 23.63
N ALA A 348 -43.60 -49.33 24.51
CA ALA A 348 -44.37 -50.31 25.28
C ALA A 348 -45.51 -50.94 24.45
N SER A 349 -45.78 -52.21 24.69
CA SER A 349 -46.79 -53.01 23.96
C SER A 349 -48.25 -52.63 24.28
N GLU A 350 -48.50 -51.88 25.36
CA GLU A 350 -49.82 -51.47 25.85
C GLU A 350 -49.87 -49.94 26.04
N GLU A 351 -51.04 -49.33 25.78
CA GLU A 351 -51.25 -47.90 26.00
C GLU A 351 -51.11 -47.54 27.48
N ILE A 352 -50.10 -46.72 27.81
CA ILE A 352 -49.89 -46.21 29.17
C ILE A 352 -50.79 -44.98 29.39
N PRO A 353 -51.71 -44.99 30.38
CA PRO A 353 -52.54 -43.84 30.69
C PRO A 353 -51.70 -42.63 31.15
N LEU A 354 -52.07 -41.42 30.73
CA LEU A 354 -51.36 -40.17 31.05
C LEU A 354 -51.14 -39.95 32.57
N GLY A 355 -52.09 -40.40 33.40
CA GLY A 355 -51.97 -40.33 34.86
C GLY A 355 -50.84 -41.22 35.41
N LEU A 356 -50.67 -42.42 34.85
CA LEU A 356 -49.60 -43.36 35.21
C LEU A 356 -48.24 -42.84 34.72
N MET A 357 -48.21 -42.25 33.51
CA MET A 357 -47.03 -41.59 32.96
C MET A 357 -46.51 -40.48 33.87
N TRP A 358 -47.40 -39.59 34.34
CA TRP A 358 -47.01 -38.53 35.27
C TRP A 358 -46.52 -39.08 36.61
N ALA A 359 -47.10 -40.17 37.12
CA ALA A 359 -46.62 -40.81 38.34
C ALA A 359 -45.21 -41.40 38.16
N MET A 360 -44.91 -41.99 36.98
CA MET A 360 -43.58 -42.49 36.65
C MET A 360 -42.56 -41.34 36.53
N ILE A 361 -42.91 -40.23 35.88
CA ILE A 361 -42.07 -39.04 35.76
C ILE A 361 -41.79 -38.41 37.14
N GLU A 362 -42.80 -38.28 38.00
CA GLU A 362 -42.64 -37.74 39.35
C GLU A 362 -41.76 -38.63 40.24
N HIS A 363 -41.85 -39.95 40.08
CA HIS A 363 -41.04 -40.91 40.81
C HIS A 363 -39.57 -40.94 40.33
N GLN A 364 -39.32 -40.86 39.03
CA GLN A 364 -37.98 -41.06 38.46
C GLN A 364 -37.20 -39.78 38.17
N VAL A 365 -37.89 -38.66 37.89
CA VAL A 365 -37.25 -37.40 37.44
C VAL A 365 -37.39 -36.28 38.46
N GLY A 366 -38.59 -36.10 39.05
CA GLY A 366 -38.86 -35.08 40.06
C GLY A 366 -40.26 -34.47 39.95
N SER A 367 -40.60 -33.59 40.90
CA SER A 367 -41.95 -33.02 40.99
C SER A 367 -42.29 -32.13 39.78
N ARG A 368 -43.59 -31.97 39.50
CA ARG A 368 -44.06 -31.07 38.43
C ARG A 368 -43.52 -29.64 38.56
N ALA A 369 -43.36 -29.14 39.79
CA ALA A 369 -42.78 -27.82 40.04
C ALA A 369 -41.29 -27.75 39.65
N GLN A 370 -40.52 -28.82 39.88
CA GLN A 370 -39.12 -28.90 39.45
C GLN A 370 -39.00 -28.97 37.92
N ILE A 371 -39.89 -29.70 37.26
CA ILE A 371 -39.94 -29.78 35.80
C ILE A 371 -40.35 -28.43 35.21
N ALA A 372 -41.38 -27.77 35.76
CA ALA A 372 -41.80 -26.43 35.35
C ALA A 372 -40.65 -25.42 35.51
N ALA A 373 -39.96 -25.42 36.65
CA ALA A 373 -38.79 -24.57 36.87
C ALA A 373 -37.62 -24.90 35.91
N ALA A 374 -37.49 -26.16 35.47
CA ALA A 374 -36.52 -26.54 34.45
C ALA A 374 -36.90 -26.07 33.04
N VAL A 375 -38.18 -26.09 32.70
CA VAL A 375 -38.70 -25.50 31.46
C VAL A 375 -38.48 -23.99 31.46
N GLU A 376 -38.86 -23.29 32.53
CA GLU A 376 -38.66 -21.83 32.67
C GLU A 376 -37.16 -21.46 32.60
N GLY A 377 -36.31 -22.16 33.35
CA GLY A 377 -34.87 -21.90 33.37
C GLY A 377 -34.17 -22.15 32.02
N ILE A 378 -34.73 -23.02 31.16
CA ILE A 378 -34.26 -23.23 29.78
C ILE A 378 -34.84 -22.16 28.85
N GLN A 379 -36.12 -21.81 28.99
CA GLN A 379 -36.78 -20.77 28.20
C GLN A 379 -36.13 -19.39 28.36
N GLU A 380 -35.63 -19.03 29.54
CA GLU A 380 -34.91 -17.77 29.76
C GLU A 380 -33.61 -17.65 28.94
N ILE A 381 -33.06 -18.77 28.47
CA ILE A 381 -31.75 -18.85 27.83
C ILE A 381 -31.87 -19.12 26.34
N ILE A 382 -32.97 -19.73 25.90
CA ILE A 382 -33.24 -19.98 24.49
C ILE A 382 -33.37 -18.65 23.73
N PRO A 383 -32.59 -18.44 22.65
CA PRO A 383 -32.76 -17.27 21.78
C PRO A 383 -34.18 -17.19 21.21
N PRO A 384 -34.69 -15.99 20.90
CA PRO A 384 -35.99 -15.86 20.24
C PRO A 384 -36.07 -16.69 18.95
N PRO A 385 -37.25 -17.18 18.56
CA PRO A 385 -37.44 -17.80 17.25
C PRO A 385 -36.92 -16.87 16.15
N GLN A 386 -36.15 -17.40 15.17
CA GLN A 386 -35.52 -16.65 14.08
C GLN A 386 -34.35 -15.73 14.49
N ALA A 387 -33.94 -15.72 15.76
CA ALA A 387 -32.76 -14.97 16.20
C ALA A 387 -31.46 -15.74 15.93
N GLU A 388 -30.42 -15.01 15.55
CA GLU A 388 -29.08 -15.59 15.42
C GLU A 388 -28.53 -15.97 16.81
N PRO A 389 -27.88 -17.15 16.94
CA PRO A 389 -27.32 -17.62 18.21
C PRO A 389 -26.35 -16.63 18.86
N GLU A 390 -25.56 -15.92 18.05
CA GLU A 390 -24.53 -14.99 18.52
C GLU A 390 -25.09 -13.61 18.91
N GLY A 391 -26.36 -13.31 18.69
CA GLY A 391 -26.91 -11.95 18.86
C GLY A 391 -27.20 -11.51 20.31
N GLN A 392 -26.96 -12.36 21.31
CA GLN A 392 -27.29 -12.12 22.72
C GLN A 392 -26.55 -10.91 23.31
N TRP A 393 -25.39 -10.54 22.78
CA TRP A 393 -24.64 -9.36 23.22
C TRP A 393 -25.44 -8.05 23.14
N ARG A 394 -26.48 -7.99 22.30
CA ARG A 394 -27.34 -6.82 22.15
C ARG A 394 -28.02 -6.44 23.46
N GLU A 395 -28.39 -7.43 24.30
CA GLU A 395 -28.92 -7.19 25.64
C GLU A 395 -27.96 -6.34 26.49
N ALA A 396 -26.67 -6.68 26.48
CA ALA A 396 -25.64 -5.99 27.25
C ALA A 396 -25.28 -4.59 26.69
N VAL A 397 -25.58 -4.31 25.42
CA VAL A 397 -25.31 -3.00 24.81
C VAL A 397 -26.37 -1.97 25.22
N VAL A 398 -27.63 -2.37 25.35
CA VAL A 398 -28.74 -1.46 25.70
C VAL A 398 -28.50 -0.73 27.03
N GLU A 399 -27.82 -1.37 27.98
CA GLU A 399 -27.42 -0.79 29.27
C GLU A 399 -26.41 0.37 29.14
N ARG A 400 -25.75 0.52 27.99
CA ARG A 400 -24.66 1.50 27.77
C ARG A 400 -25.12 2.78 27.09
N TYR A 401 -26.41 3.08 27.07
CA TYR A 401 -26.98 4.25 26.39
C TYR A 401 -26.29 5.57 26.71
N ALA A 402 -25.87 5.79 27.96
CA ALA A 402 -25.15 7.00 28.37
C ALA A 402 -23.86 7.26 27.57
N THR A 403 -23.25 6.20 27.02
CA THR A 403 -22.02 6.31 26.22
C THR A 403 -22.26 6.76 24.79
N VAL A 404 -23.49 6.61 24.26
CA VAL A 404 -23.82 6.95 22.85
C VAL A 404 -24.67 8.20 22.71
N ARG A 405 -25.49 8.54 23.71
CA ARG A 405 -26.43 9.68 23.68
C ARG A 405 -25.80 10.98 23.19
N GLY A 406 -24.56 11.27 23.59
CA GLY A 406 -23.88 12.52 23.26
C GLY A 406 -23.64 12.68 21.76
N PHE A 407 -22.94 11.73 21.13
CA PHE A 407 -22.60 11.84 19.71
C PHE A 407 -23.77 11.44 18.80
N ALA A 408 -24.69 10.59 19.25
CA ALA A 408 -25.83 10.16 18.44
C ALA A 408 -26.73 11.34 18.01
N LYS A 409 -26.75 12.42 18.80
CA LYS A 409 -27.48 13.65 18.48
C LYS A 409 -26.78 14.50 17.42
N VAL A 410 -25.46 14.48 17.40
CA VAL A 410 -24.66 15.47 16.66
C VAL A 410 -24.07 14.88 15.37
N LEU A 411 -23.96 13.55 15.26
CA LEU A 411 -23.27 12.88 14.16
C LEU A 411 -23.83 13.26 12.77
N CYS A 412 -25.15 13.19 12.58
CA CYS A 412 -25.80 13.55 11.32
C CYS A 412 -26.08 15.05 11.15
N GLU A 413 -25.94 15.85 12.21
CA GLU A 413 -25.97 17.32 12.13
C GLU A 413 -24.64 17.86 11.57
N VAL A 414 -23.53 17.24 11.98
CA VAL A 414 -22.17 17.67 11.64
C VAL A 414 -21.66 17.04 10.35
N VAL A 415 -21.98 15.78 10.09
CA VAL A 415 -21.50 15.06 8.90
C VAL A 415 -22.65 14.85 7.92
N GLY A 416 -22.47 15.38 6.71
CA GLY A 416 -23.38 15.17 5.59
C GLY A 416 -23.24 13.76 5.01
N PHE A 417 -24.25 12.92 5.24
CA PHE A 417 -24.31 11.57 4.70
C PHE A 417 -25.26 11.47 3.50
N ALA A 418 -24.90 10.60 2.57
CA ALA A 418 -25.78 10.11 1.52
C ALA A 418 -25.88 8.57 1.63
N ALA A 419 -26.90 8.01 0.99
CA ALA A 419 -27.19 6.58 1.06
C ALA A 419 -27.66 6.06 -0.29
N THR A 420 -27.38 4.77 -0.53
CA THR A 420 -28.02 3.99 -1.59
C THR A 420 -29.53 3.85 -1.32
N ALA A 421 -30.29 3.44 -2.33
CA ALA A 421 -31.75 3.26 -2.21
C ALA A 421 -32.13 2.33 -1.05
N ASP A 422 -31.38 1.24 -0.86
CA ASP A 422 -31.65 0.24 0.19
C ASP A 422 -31.37 0.76 1.61
N ALA A 423 -30.41 1.68 1.77
CA ALA A 423 -30.00 2.20 3.07
C ALA A 423 -30.64 3.55 3.44
N HIS A 424 -31.45 4.13 2.55
CA HIS A 424 -32.05 5.45 2.75
C HIS A 424 -32.90 5.52 4.03
N LYS A 425 -33.67 4.48 4.34
CA LYS A 425 -34.48 4.41 5.56
C LYS A 425 -33.65 4.39 6.84
N ILE A 426 -32.50 3.71 6.82
CA ILE A 426 -31.57 3.64 7.95
C ILE A 426 -30.96 5.02 8.20
N LEU A 427 -30.56 5.72 7.14
CA LEU A 427 -30.05 7.09 7.24
C LEU A 427 -31.11 8.05 7.79
N ALA A 428 -32.35 7.99 7.27
CA ALA A 428 -33.45 8.82 7.74
C ALA A 428 -33.75 8.57 9.23
N ALA A 429 -33.80 7.31 9.67
CA ALA A 429 -33.99 6.95 11.07
C ALA A 429 -32.86 7.51 11.96
N MET A 430 -31.61 7.48 11.48
CA MET A 430 -30.45 8.04 12.19
C MET A 430 -30.53 9.57 12.31
N GLN A 431 -30.94 10.27 11.25
CA GLN A 431 -31.13 11.73 11.25
C GLN A 431 -32.23 12.16 12.24
N GLU A 432 -33.31 11.39 12.32
CA GLU A 432 -34.44 11.68 13.23
C GLU A 432 -34.11 11.42 14.71
N LEU A 433 -33.06 10.63 15.03
CA LEU A 433 -32.69 10.34 16.41
C LEU A 433 -32.42 11.60 17.23
N ALA A 434 -31.80 12.64 16.65
CA ALA A 434 -31.50 13.88 17.37
C ALA A 434 -32.78 14.49 17.97
N HIS A 435 -33.80 14.67 17.13
CA HIS A 435 -35.10 15.19 17.52
C HIS A 435 -35.84 14.26 18.49
N LEU A 436 -35.86 12.94 18.23
CA LEU A 436 -36.49 11.95 19.12
C LEU A 436 -35.90 11.96 20.53
N LEU A 437 -34.60 12.19 20.66
CA LEU A 437 -33.89 12.21 21.93
C LEU A 437 -34.02 13.54 22.71
N ASP A 438 -34.66 14.55 22.12
CA ASP A 438 -35.02 15.83 22.74
C ASP A 438 -36.49 15.93 23.13
N LEU A 439 -37.32 14.97 22.71
CA LEU A 439 -38.72 14.89 23.11
C LEU A 439 -38.86 14.78 24.63
N ARG A 440 -39.80 15.55 25.18
CA ARG A 440 -40.13 15.53 26.61
C ARG A 440 -40.98 14.31 26.95
N GLU A 441 -40.79 13.82 28.16
CA GLU A 441 -41.59 12.74 28.75
C GLU A 441 -43.05 13.19 28.88
N THR A 442 -43.98 12.28 28.59
CA THR A 442 -45.43 12.52 28.75
C THR A 442 -46.06 11.36 29.50
N VAL A 443 -47.32 11.52 29.93
CA VAL A 443 -48.07 10.44 30.59
C VAL A 443 -48.23 9.21 29.67
N LYS A 444 -48.37 9.43 28.36
CA LYS A 444 -48.51 8.35 27.36
C LYS A 444 -47.16 7.74 26.95
N VAL A 445 -46.10 8.53 26.97
CA VAL A 445 -44.73 8.10 26.62
C VAL A 445 -43.82 8.37 27.80
N PRO A 446 -43.73 7.41 28.74
CA PRO A 446 -42.97 7.58 29.96
C PRO A 446 -41.46 7.52 29.72
N LYS A 447 -40.70 7.87 30.75
CA LYS A 447 -39.23 7.83 30.74
C LYS A 447 -38.70 6.47 30.28
N GLY A 448 -37.78 6.49 29.32
CA GLY A 448 -37.16 5.28 28.77
C GLY A 448 -37.83 4.75 27.50
N TYR A 449 -38.97 5.32 27.09
CA TYR A 449 -39.70 4.92 25.90
C TYR A 449 -39.76 6.04 24.84
N LEU A 450 -40.00 5.65 23.59
CA LEU A 450 -40.33 6.53 22.47
C LEU A 450 -41.73 6.21 21.94
N ASP A 451 -42.38 7.20 21.33
CA ASP A 451 -43.65 7.00 20.61
C ASP A 451 -43.40 6.15 19.36
N ALA A 452 -44.02 4.97 19.29
CA ALA A 452 -43.85 4.02 18.19
C ALA A 452 -44.33 4.59 16.84
N ARG A 453 -45.19 5.62 16.85
CA ARG A 453 -45.70 6.28 15.63
C ARG A 453 -44.72 7.29 15.05
N LYS A 454 -43.71 7.71 15.82
CA LYS A 454 -42.69 8.69 15.41
C LYS A 454 -41.38 8.05 14.99
N VAL A 455 -41.27 6.72 15.09
CA VAL A 455 -40.08 5.97 14.71
C VAL A 455 -40.38 5.12 13.49
N ASP A 456 -39.39 4.96 12.60
CA ASP A 456 -39.50 3.97 11.52
C ASP A 456 -39.25 2.58 12.11
N LEU A 457 -40.28 1.75 12.15
CA LEU A 457 -40.19 0.37 12.65
C LEU A 457 -39.70 -0.62 11.57
N SER A 458 -39.70 -0.23 10.29
CA SER A 458 -39.25 -1.08 9.19
C SER A 458 -37.73 -1.30 9.20
N VAL A 459 -36.99 -0.42 9.88
CA VAL A 459 -35.56 -0.61 10.13
C VAL A 459 -35.31 -1.66 11.21
N VAL A 460 -36.27 -2.08 12.04
CA VAL A 460 -35.98 -3.03 13.13
C VAL A 460 -35.91 -4.47 12.57
N PRO A 461 -34.72 -5.12 12.55
CA PRO A 461 -34.62 -6.48 12.04
C PRO A 461 -35.29 -7.46 13.00
N LYS A 462 -35.78 -8.57 12.42
CA LYS A 462 -36.37 -9.67 13.18
C LYS A 462 -35.32 -10.31 14.12
N GLY A 463 -35.79 -10.96 15.19
CA GLY A 463 -34.94 -11.64 16.17
C GLY A 463 -34.65 -10.78 17.40
N TRP A 464 -33.36 -10.63 17.76
CA TRP A 464 -32.95 -9.97 19.02
C TRP A 464 -33.43 -8.53 19.13
N TRP A 465 -33.26 -7.70 18.09
CA TRP A 465 -33.70 -6.31 18.16
C TRP A 465 -35.22 -6.17 18.30
N GLN A 466 -35.99 -7.00 17.61
CA GLN A 466 -37.44 -7.01 17.75
C GLN A 466 -37.86 -7.28 19.21
N LYS A 467 -37.25 -8.26 19.89
CA LYS A 467 -37.51 -8.53 21.32
C LYS A 467 -37.13 -7.34 22.21
N LEU A 468 -36.01 -6.67 21.94
CA LEU A 468 -35.48 -5.59 22.79
C LEU A 468 -36.19 -4.26 22.58
N VAL A 469 -36.57 -3.95 21.33
CA VAL A 469 -37.31 -2.73 20.99
C VAL A 469 -38.77 -2.84 21.46
N PHE A 470 -39.32 -4.05 21.48
CA PHE A 470 -40.68 -4.34 21.95
C PHE A 470 -40.68 -5.27 23.17
N PRO A 471 -40.20 -4.81 24.34
CA PRO A 471 -40.16 -5.64 25.54
C PRO A 471 -41.58 -5.95 26.04
N ALA A 472 -41.74 -7.10 26.69
CA ALA A 472 -43.00 -7.48 27.31
C ALA A 472 -43.37 -6.50 28.44
N GLY A 473 -44.63 -6.09 28.51
CA GLY A 473 -45.12 -5.12 29.50
C GLY A 473 -44.86 -3.64 29.18
N ARG A 474 -44.41 -3.31 27.96
CA ARG A 474 -44.30 -1.92 27.49
C ARG A 474 -45.67 -1.21 27.45
N PRO A 475 -45.74 0.11 27.66
CA PRO A 475 -46.93 0.90 27.37
C PRO A 475 -47.37 0.74 25.90
N GLU A 476 -48.69 0.77 25.64
CA GLU A 476 -49.21 0.68 24.28
C GLU A 476 -48.60 1.74 23.36
N GLU A 477 -48.32 1.35 22.12
CA GLU A 477 -47.76 2.23 21.09
C GLU A 477 -46.42 2.91 21.46
N THR A 478 -45.60 2.27 22.30
CA THR A 478 -44.27 2.79 22.66
C THR A 478 -43.14 1.80 22.37
N VAL A 479 -41.94 2.25 22.03
CA VAL A 479 -40.77 1.36 21.91
C VAL A 479 -39.73 1.67 22.98
N ASP A 480 -38.91 0.68 23.38
CA ASP A 480 -37.78 0.95 24.26
C ASP A 480 -36.78 1.88 23.56
N ARG A 481 -36.50 3.03 24.19
CA ARG A 481 -35.66 4.08 23.61
C ARG A 481 -34.24 3.59 23.40
N ASN A 482 -33.66 2.95 24.40
CA ASN A 482 -32.25 2.59 24.37
C ASN A 482 -32.02 1.49 23.34
N ALA A 483 -32.92 0.49 23.27
CA ALA A 483 -32.90 -0.56 22.28
C ALA A 483 -33.08 -0.02 20.86
N TYR A 484 -34.03 0.89 20.64
CA TYR A 484 -34.23 1.50 19.32
C TYR A 484 -33.00 2.28 18.85
N VAL A 485 -32.40 3.10 19.72
CA VAL A 485 -31.19 3.87 19.41
C VAL A 485 -30.02 2.95 19.01
N PHE A 486 -29.77 1.89 19.78
CA PHE A 486 -28.69 0.96 19.42
C PHE A 486 -28.99 0.12 18.19
N CYS A 487 -30.26 -0.23 17.95
CA CYS A 487 -30.70 -0.90 16.73
C CYS A 487 -30.39 -0.06 15.49
N VAL A 488 -30.71 1.24 15.52
CA VAL A 488 -30.40 2.17 14.43
C VAL A 488 -28.88 2.37 14.32
N LEU A 489 -28.15 2.55 15.43
CA LEU A 489 -26.69 2.73 15.40
C LEU A 489 -25.94 1.51 14.84
N GLU A 490 -26.34 0.28 15.19
CA GLU A 490 -25.72 -0.94 14.64
C GLU A 490 -25.95 -1.06 13.14
N GLN A 491 -27.18 -0.77 12.67
CA GLN A 491 -27.50 -0.81 11.25
C GLN A 491 -26.79 0.29 10.47
N PHE A 492 -26.75 1.51 11.02
CA PHE A 492 -26.02 2.62 10.44
C PHE A 492 -24.53 2.29 10.34
N HIS A 493 -23.93 1.73 11.39
CA HIS A 493 -22.53 1.30 11.40
C HIS A 493 -22.25 0.21 10.36
N THR A 494 -23.14 -0.79 10.24
CA THR A 494 -23.04 -1.85 9.23
C THR A 494 -23.14 -1.27 7.81
N ALA A 495 -24.15 -0.44 7.54
CA ALA A 495 -24.35 0.19 6.22
C ALA A 495 -23.19 1.14 5.86
N LEU A 496 -22.61 1.84 6.84
CA LEU A 496 -21.42 2.66 6.66
C LEU A 496 -20.20 1.81 6.29
N LYS A 497 -19.99 0.66 6.95
CA LYS A 497 -18.90 -0.29 6.61
C LYS A 497 -19.02 -0.87 5.22
N HIS A 498 -20.24 -1.13 4.75
CA HIS A 498 -20.55 -1.61 3.39
C HIS A 498 -20.55 -0.51 2.33
N ARG A 499 -20.37 0.76 2.72
CA ARG A 499 -20.49 1.93 1.83
C ARG A 499 -21.88 2.03 1.17
N ASP A 500 -22.90 1.51 1.83
CA ASP A 500 -24.31 1.72 1.46
C ASP A 500 -24.81 3.05 2.06
N ILE A 501 -24.20 3.51 3.16
CA ILE A 501 -24.19 4.90 3.65
C ILE A 501 -22.75 5.41 3.55
N PHE A 502 -22.57 6.66 3.13
CA PHE A 502 -21.25 7.27 2.93
C PHE A 502 -21.28 8.78 3.18
N ALA A 503 -20.13 9.35 3.52
CA ALA A 503 -19.96 10.79 3.76
C ALA A 503 -19.34 11.45 2.51
N ALA A 504 -20.01 12.47 1.97
CA ALA A 504 -19.59 13.10 0.71
C ALA A 504 -18.27 13.89 0.83
N THR A 505 -18.03 14.49 2.00
CA THR A 505 -16.83 15.30 2.30
C THR A 505 -15.62 14.46 2.72
N SER A 506 -15.76 13.14 2.79
CA SER A 506 -14.74 12.21 3.28
C SER A 506 -13.92 11.62 2.12
N ASP A 507 -12.64 11.33 2.34
CA ASP A 507 -11.84 10.58 1.36
C ASP A 507 -11.88 9.06 1.63
N ARG A 508 -11.98 8.63 2.89
CA ARG A 508 -12.00 7.20 3.27
C ARG A 508 -13.39 6.59 3.33
N TRP A 509 -14.41 7.39 3.64
CA TRP A 509 -15.80 7.00 3.89
C TRP A 509 -16.78 7.55 2.84
N SER A 510 -16.29 8.06 1.70
CA SER A 510 -17.10 8.41 0.53
C SER A 510 -17.62 7.18 -0.21
N ASP A 511 -18.50 7.39 -1.20
CA ASP A 511 -18.92 6.34 -2.13
C ASP A 511 -17.78 5.95 -3.08
N PRO A 512 -17.20 4.75 -2.96
CA PRO A 512 -16.16 4.31 -3.89
C PRO A 512 -16.70 4.10 -5.31
N ARG A 513 -18.01 3.90 -5.49
CA ARG A 513 -18.63 3.70 -6.82
C ARG A 513 -18.57 4.97 -7.66
N ALA A 514 -18.64 6.13 -7.01
CA ALA A 514 -18.49 7.44 -7.67
C ALA A 514 -17.08 7.68 -8.23
N ARG A 515 -16.07 6.91 -7.77
CA ARG A 515 -14.69 6.96 -8.28
C ARG A 515 -14.42 5.99 -9.43
N LEU A 516 -15.38 5.13 -9.78
CA LEU A 516 -15.23 4.29 -10.96
C LEU A 516 -15.29 5.17 -12.22
N LEU A 517 -14.42 4.88 -13.17
CA LEU A 517 -14.44 5.54 -14.47
C LEU A 517 -15.83 5.44 -15.08
N SER A 518 -16.41 6.57 -15.47
CA SER A 518 -17.76 6.64 -16.04
C SER A 518 -17.88 7.74 -17.09
N GLY A 519 -18.88 7.61 -17.97
CA GLY A 519 -19.16 8.59 -19.01
C GLY A 519 -17.92 8.88 -19.89
N PRO A 520 -17.63 10.15 -20.22
CA PRO A 520 -16.48 10.50 -21.07
C PRO A 520 -15.12 10.05 -20.51
N ALA A 521 -14.95 10.01 -19.19
CA ALA A 521 -13.70 9.57 -18.57
C ALA A 521 -13.44 8.07 -18.85
N TRP A 522 -14.50 7.25 -18.82
CA TRP A 522 -14.40 5.84 -19.21
C TRP A 522 -14.08 5.68 -20.69
N GLU A 523 -14.79 6.38 -21.58
CA GLU A 523 -14.54 6.27 -23.02
C GLU A 523 -13.10 6.64 -23.40
N ASN A 524 -12.53 7.67 -22.75
CA ASN A 524 -11.15 8.08 -22.99
C ASN A 524 -10.11 7.09 -22.44
N ALA A 525 -10.38 6.49 -21.27
CA ALA A 525 -9.44 5.60 -20.60
C ALA A 525 -9.52 4.14 -21.08
N LYS A 526 -10.67 3.70 -21.61
CA LYS A 526 -10.98 2.30 -21.94
C LYS A 526 -9.93 1.67 -22.85
N GLY A 527 -9.67 2.24 -24.03
CA GLY A 527 -8.73 1.70 -25.00
C GLY A 527 -7.31 1.53 -24.43
N PRO A 528 -6.69 2.61 -23.91
CA PRO A 528 -5.36 2.54 -23.30
C PRO A 528 -5.28 1.58 -22.10
N ALA A 529 -6.26 1.60 -21.20
CA ALA A 529 -6.24 0.76 -20.00
C ALA A 529 -6.41 -0.73 -20.33
N LEU A 530 -7.33 -1.09 -21.22
CA LEU A 530 -7.52 -2.48 -21.63
C LEU A 530 -6.32 -3.00 -22.42
N GLY A 531 -5.71 -2.17 -23.28
CA GLY A 531 -4.46 -2.49 -23.97
C GLY A 531 -3.31 -2.76 -23.01
N ALA A 532 -3.13 -1.92 -21.99
CA ALA A 532 -2.08 -2.09 -20.97
C ALA A 532 -2.29 -3.34 -20.10
N LEU A 533 -3.54 -3.72 -19.85
CA LEU A 533 -3.91 -4.91 -19.08
C LEU A 533 -4.04 -6.19 -19.91
N LEU A 534 -3.85 -6.10 -21.23
CA LEU A 534 -4.07 -7.21 -22.18
C LEU A 534 -5.48 -7.82 -22.09
N LEU A 535 -6.49 -7.01 -21.78
CA LEU A 535 -7.88 -7.45 -21.67
C LEU A 535 -8.66 -7.12 -22.95
N PRO A 536 -9.36 -8.09 -23.56
CA PRO A 536 -10.21 -7.81 -24.71
C PRO A 536 -11.52 -7.14 -24.29
N GLU A 537 -12.12 -6.37 -25.19
CA GLU A 537 -13.46 -5.82 -24.96
C GLU A 537 -14.53 -6.92 -24.88
N GLN A 538 -14.36 -8.01 -25.62
CA GLN A 538 -15.24 -9.17 -25.62
C GLN A 538 -14.52 -10.39 -25.02
N PRO A 539 -15.14 -11.11 -24.07
CA PRO A 539 -14.45 -12.13 -23.28
C PRO A 539 -14.31 -13.49 -23.98
N ASP A 540 -15.04 -13.75 -25.06
CA ASP A 540 -15.25 -15.13 -25.54
C ASP A 540 -13.97 -15.88 -25.88
N SER A 541 -13.07 -15.27 -26.66
CA SER A 541 -11.78 -15.89 -27.02
C SER A 541 -10.90 -16.11 -25.79
N LEU A 542 -10.82 -15.13 -24.89
CA LEU A 542 -10.04 -15.22 -23.65
C LEU A 542 -10.57 -16.32 -22.72
N LEU A 543 -11.89 -16.37 -22.51
CA LEU A 543 -12.50 -17.39 -21.67
C LEU A 543 -12.39 -18.79 -22.28
N ALA A 544 -12.43 -18.91 -23.61
CA ALA A 544 -12.20 -20.18 -24.30
C ALA A 544 -10.75 -20.66 -24.13
N GLU A 545 -9.78 -19.76 -24.26
CA GLU A 545 -8.37 -20.05 -24.01
C GLU A 545 -8.15 -20.52 -22.57
N HIS A 546 -8.62 -19.75 -21.58
CA HIS A 546 -8.52 -20.13 -20.18
C HIS A 546 -9.22 -21.45 -19.85
N ALA A 547 -10.34 -21.74 -20.52
CA ALA A 547 -11.02 -23.02 -20.39
C ALA A 547 -10.16 -24.18 -20.90
N GLY A 548 -9.51 -23.99 -22.05
CA GLY A 548 -8.57 -24.95 -22.62
C GLY A 548 -7.35 -25.19 -21.70
N THR A 549 -6.76 -24.12 -21.17
CA THR A 549 -5.61 -24.20 -20.25
C THR A 549 -5.96 -24.96 -18.97
N LEU A 550 -7.12 -24.68 -18.37
CA LEU A 550 -7.57 -25.39 -17.16
C LEU A 550 -7.82 -26.88 -17.43
N ASP A 551 -8.47 -27.21 -18.54
CA ASP A 551 -8.74 -28.58 -18.95
C ASP A 551 -7.43 -29.36 -19.25
N ALA A 552 -6.45 -28.72 -19.89
CA ALA A 552 -5.12 -29.28 -20.12
C ALA A 552 -4.36 -29.52 -18.81
N ALA A 553 -4.40 -28.57 -17.86
CA ALA A 553 -3.76 -28.72 -16.55
C ALA A 553 -4.34 -29.92 -15.78
N TRP A 554 -5.67 -30.07 -15.74
CA TRP A 554 -6.31 -31.24 -15.11
C TRP A 554 -5.83 -32.56 -15.71
N ARG A 555 -5.76 -32.65 -17.04
CA ARG A 555 -5.28 -33.86 -17.72
C ARG A 555 -3.80 -34.13 -17.48
N THR A 556 -2.98 -33.09 -17.42
CA THR A 556 -1.54 -33.21 -17.15
C THR A 556 -1.30 -33.81 -15.78
N VAL A 557 -1.89 -33.23 -14.74
CA VAL A 557 -1.76 -33.74 -13.37
C VAL A 557 -2.33 -35.15 -13.27
N SER A 558 -3.52 -35.41 -13.83
CA SER A 558 -4.11 -36.75 -13.82
C SER A 558 -3.23 -37.80 -14.53
N GLY A 559 -2.54 -37.42 -15.61
CA GLY A 559 -1.64 -38.31 -16.36
C GLY A 559 -0.34 -38.62 -15.61
N GLY A 560 0.15 -37.68 -14.80
CA GLY A 560 1.34 -37.85 -13.95
C GLY A 560 1.12 -38.69 -12.69
N MET A 561 -0.14 -38.94 -12.29
CA MET A 561 -0.45 -39.70 -11.07
C MET A 561 -0.15 -41.21 -11.21
N THR A 562 0.85 -41.70 -10.47
CA THR A 562 1.16 -43.13 -10.36
C THR A 562 0.65 -43.73 -9.06
N ALA A 563 0.50 -45.06 -8.99
CA ALA A 563 0.14 -45.74 -7.74
C ALA A 563 1.32 -45.66 -6.75
N GLY A 564 1.12 -44.98 -5.61
CA GLY A 564 2.18 -44.74 -4.62
C GLY A 564 3.06 -43.52 -4.89
N GLY A 565 2.68 -42.66 -5.85
CA GLY A 565 3.37 -41.39 -6.09
C GLY A 565 3.05 -40.31 -5.06
N ASP A 566 3.74 -39.18 -5.14
CA ASP A 566 3.66 -38.08 -4.16
C ASP A 566 2.29 -37.38 -4.12
N ILE A 567 1.51 -37.48 -5.20
CA ILE A 567 0.16 -36.91 -5.29
C ILE A 567 -0.87 -38.01 -5.03
N THR A 568 -1.65 -37.87 -3.96
CA THR A 568 -2.72 -38.82 -3.61
C THR A 568 -4.05 -38.10 -3.41
N VAL A 569 -5.15 -38.83 -3.63
CA VAL A 569 -6.52 -38.32 -3.41
C VAL A 569 -7.24 -39.29 -2.48
N ASP A 570 -7.81 -38.76 -1.40
CA ASP A 570 -8.55 -39.56 -0.43
C ASP A 570 -9.99 -39.88 -0.89
N THR A 571 -10.72 -40.65 -0.09
CA THR A 571 -12.09 -41.08 -0.39
C THR A 571 -13.06 -39.91 -0.55
N ASP A 572 -12.79 -38.79 0.12
CA ASP A 572 -13.57 -37.55 0.10
C ASP A 572 -13.15 -36.61 -1.06
N GLY A 573 -12.22 -37.06 -1.90
CA GLY A 573 -11.70 -36.31 -3.03
C GLY A 573 -10.73 -35.20 -2.65
N ARG A 574 -10.19 -35.17 -1.42
CA ARG A 574 -9.18 -34.17 -1.03
C ARG A 574 -7.81 -34.61 -1.52
N MET A 575 -7.04 -33.64 -2.00
CA MET A 575 -5.72 -33.85 -2.57
C MET A 575 -4.66 -33.70 -1.49
N HIS A 576 -3.73 -34.64 -1.45
CA HIS A 576 -2.60 -34.68 -0.54
C HIS A 576 -1.31 -34.75 -1.34
N LEU A 577 -0.28 -34.06 -0.85
CA LEU A 577 1.04 -34.00 -1.46
C LEU A 577 2.09 -34.48 -0.47
N GLY A 578 3.00 -35.34 -0.93
CA GLY A 578 4.19 -35.75 -0.20
C GLY A 578 5.06 -34.54 0.18
N LYS A 579 5.84 -34.69 1.26
CA LYS A 579 6.76 -33.62 1.69
C LYS A 579 7.94 -33.56 0.73
N ASP A 580 8.23 -32.38 0.19
CA ASP A 580 9.46 -32.18 -0.59
C ASP A 580 10.70 -32.49 0.26
N ASP A 581 11.64 -33.26 -0.31
CA ASP A 581 12.95 -33.51 0.30
C ASP A 581 13.71 -32.20 0.52
N ALA A 582 14.43 -32.13 1.65
CA ALA A 582 15.32 -31.01 1.90
C ALA A 582 16.47 -31.02 0.89
N LEU A 583 16.76 -29.86 0.31
CA LEU A 583 17.94 -29.71 -0.54
C LEU A 583 19.19 -29.95 0.30
N GLU A 584 20.02 -30.90 -0.14
CA GLU A 584 21.30 -31.15 0.50
C GLU A 584 22.17 -29.88 0.45
N GLU A 585 22.85 -29.60 1.55
CA GLU A 585 23.85 -28.54 1.60
C GLU A 585 25.21 -29.15 1.24
N PRO A 586 25.77 -28.83 0.07
CA PRO A 586 27.05 -29.37 -0.35
C PRO A 586 28.17 -28.89 0.61
N PRO A 587 29.25 -29.67 0.77
CA PRO A 587 30.40 -29.26 1.60
C PRO A 587 30.97 -27.89 1.22
N SER A 588 30.94 -27.53 -0.08
CA SER A 588 31.38 -26.23 -0.58
C SER A 588 30.56 -25.07 -0.02
N LEU A 589 29.22 -25.18 0.00
CA LEU A 589 28.34 -24.17 0.60
C LEU A 589 28.56 -24.04 2.11
N LYS A 590 28.77 -25.18 2.80
CA LYS A 590 29.00 -25.22 4.24
C LYS A 590 30.32 -24.53 4.64
N ASP A 591 31.33 -24.54 3.78
CA ASP A 591 32.57 -23.77 3.98
C ASP A 591 32.42 -22.31 3.54
N LEU A 592 31.86 -22.06 2.36
CA LEU A 592 31.75 -20.72 1.77
C LEU A 592 30.97 -19.76 2.67
N ARG A 593 29.80 -20.18 3.18
CA ARG A 593 28.89 -19.33 3.96
C ARG A 593 29.52 -18.73 5.22
N PRO A 594 30.13 -19.51 6.15
CA PRO A 594 30.81 -18.94 7.30
C PRO A 594 32.07 -18.15 6.90
N ARG A 595 32.79 -18.56 5.84
CA ARG A 595 33.99 -17.85 5.37
C ARG A 595 33.68 -16.44 4.90
N VAL A 596 32.73 -16.26 3.97
CA VAL A 596 32.34 -14.91 3.51
C VAL A 596 31.75 -14.08 4.66
N ALA A 597 30.96 -14.69 5.56
CA ALA A 597 30.42 -13.99 6.73
C ALA A 597 31.53 -13.54 7.72
N GLY A 598 32.61 -14.31 7.83
CA GLY A 598 33.80 -13.97 8.60
C GLY A 598 34.59 -12.81 8.00
N MET A 599 34.61 -12.68 6.67
CA MET A 599 35.31 -11.61 5.95
C MET A 599 34.63 -10.25 6.01
N ILE A 600 33.30 -10.20 6.16
CA ILE A 600 32.55 -8.93 6.19
C ILE A 600 33.02 -8.07 7.39
N PRO A 601 33.35 -6.78 7.22
CA PRO A 601 33.79 -5.90 8.32
C PRO A 601 32.76 -5.74 9.44
N ARG A 602 33.23 -5.54 10.68
CA ARG A 602 32.35 -5.09 11.78
C ARG A 602 32.05 -3.60 11.64
N VAL A 603 30.81 -3.21 11.92
CA VAL A 603 30.33 -1.85 11.70
C VAL A 603 29.18 -1.49 12.65
N ASP A 604 29.13 -0.23 13.10
CA ASP A 604 27.95 0.30 13.77
C ASP A 604 26.88 0.66 12.74
N LEU A 605 25.61 0.42 13.08
CA LEU A 605 24.50 0.70 12.15
C LEU A 605 24.49 2.15 11.63
N SER A 606 24.85 3.12 12.47
CA SER A 606 24.92 4.53 12.08
C SER A 606 26.01 4.83 11.05
N GLU A 607 27.18 4.20 11.18
CA GLU A 607 28.27 4.32 10.21
C GLU A 607 27.92 3.61 8.91
N LEU A 608 27.27 2.44 8.98
CA LEU A 608 26.79 1.72 7.80
C LEU A 608 25.87 2.60 6.95
N VAL A 609 24.89 3.27 7.59
CA VAL A 609 23.97 4.17 6.88
C VAL A 609 24.72 5.33 6.23
N LEU A 610 25.71 5.91 6.91
CA LEU A 610 26.55 6.98 6.33
C LEU A 610 27.41 6.49 5.17
N GLU A 611 27.94 5.26 5.25
CA GLU A 611 28.76 4.67 4.21
C GLU A 611 27.94 4.48 2.92
N VAL A 612 26.71 3.96 3.05
CA VAL A 612 25.75 3.85 1.94
C VAL A 612 25.39 5.23 1.36
N MET A 613 25.18 6.25 2.20
CA MET A 613 24.99 7.63 1.75
C MET A 613 26.19 8.17 0.97
N GLY A 614 27.40 7.76 1.34
CA GLY A 614 28.64 8.12 0.64
C GLY A 614 28.74 7.49 -0.74
N TRP A 615 28.28 6.25 -0.91
CA TRP A 615 28.24 5.57 -2.21
C TRP A 615 27.18 6.14 -3.15
N HIS A 616 26.04 6.56 -2.60
CA HIS A 616 24.89 7.04 -3.37
C HIS A 616 24.45 8.44 -2.93
N PRO A 617 25.05 9.52 -3.47
CA PRO A 617 24.67 10.90 -3.13
C PRO A 617 23.19 11.23 -3.39
N ASP A 618 22.57 10.59 -4.38
CA ASP A 618 21.15 10.75 -4.69
C ASP A 618 20.22 10.23 -3.58
N PHE A 619 20.69 9.26 -2.77
CA PHE A 619 19.97 8.81 -1.58
C PHE A 619 19.82 9.97 -0.58
N THR A 620 20.89 10.73 -0.35
CA THR A 620 20.83 11.94 0.49
C THR A 620 19.99 13.04 -0.17
N ALA A 621 20.12 13.22 -1.49
CA ALA A 621 19.39 14.25 -2.23
C ALA A 621 17.86 14.06 -2.22
N SER A 622 17.40 12.83 -1.97
CA SER A 622 15.97 12.48 -1.87
C SER A 622 15.27 13.10 -0.65
N PHE A 623 16.03 13.44 0.40
CA PHE A 623 15.50 14.12 1.58
C PHE A 623 15.34 15.62 1.31
N THR A 624 14.20 15.97 0.72
CA THR A 624 13.83 17.36 0.39
C THR A 624 12.79 17.92 1.35
N SER A 625 12.67 19.24 1.43
CA SER A 625 11.63 19.87 2.26
C SER A 625 10.21 19.53 1.77
N ALA A 626 9.16 19.73 2.58
CA ALA A 626 7.77 19.51 2.14
C ALA A 626 7.34 20.30 0.87
N ALA A 627 8.01 21.41 0.56
CA ALA A 627 7.84 22.16 -0.70
C ALA A 627 8.72 21.61 -1.86
N GLY A 628 9.38 20.47 -1.63
CA GLY A 628 10.38 19.78 -2.44
C GLY A 628 11.64 20.59 -2.77
N ARG A 629 11.95 21.61 -1.96
CA ARG A 629 13.21 22.36 -2.09
C ARG A 629 14.36 21.58 -1.46
N SER A 630 15.52 21.61 -2.11
CA SER A 630 16.78 21.11 -1.54
C SER A 630 17.18 21.88 -0.29
N SER A 631 17.83 21.17 0.64
CA SER A 631 18.28 21.74 1.89
C SER A 631 19.37 22.79 1.70
N ARG A 632 19.36 23.82 2.54
CA ARG A 632 20.47 24.80 2.68
C ARG A 632 21.39 24.46 3.85
N LEU A 633 21.12 23.35 4.51
CA LEU A 633 21.79 22.98 5.74
C LEU A 633 23.07 22.21 5.40
N THR A 634 24.20 22.65 5.97
CA THR A 634 25.44 21.86 5.93
C THR A 634 25.24 20.54 6.68
N ASP A 635 25.93 19.49 6.23
CA ASP A 635 25.95 18.16 6.85
C ASP A 635 24.55 17.57 7.08
N LEU A 636 23.63 17.79 6.12
CA LEU A 636 22.29 17.22 6.19
C LEU A 636 22.32 15.69 6.30
N HIS A 637 23.20 15.04 5.54
CA HIS A 637 23.37 13.58 5.54
C HIS A 637 23.64 13.03 6.95
N VAL A 638 24.43 13.74 7.78
CA VAL A 638 24.68 13.38 9.18
C VAL A 638 23.39 13.44 10.01
N SER A 639 22.63 14.54 9.90
CA SER A 639 21.34 14.66 10.61
C SER A 639 20.35 13.58 10.18
N VAL A 640 20.28 13.28 8.87
CA VAL A 640 19.37 12.25 8.32
C VAL A 640 19.80 10.86 8.80
N ALA A 641 21.08 10.51 8.72
CA ALA A 641 21.59 9.22 9.21
C ALA A 641 21.29 9.03 10.70
N ALA A 642 21.45 10.07 11.51
CA ALA A 642 21.10 10.04 12.93
C ALA A 642 19.62 9.80 13.18
N LEU A 643 18.74 10.46 12.43
CA LEU A 643 17.30 10.26 12.55
C LEU A 643 16.85 8.88 12.06
N LEU A 644 17.35 8.42 10.91
CA LEU A 644 17.08 7.08 10.39
C LEU A 644 17.51 6.02 11.42
N THR A 645 18.70 6.17 12.01
CA THR A 645 19.20 5.29 13.07
C THR A 645 18.30 5.33 14.30
N ALA A 646 17.96 6.53 14.80
CA ALA A 646 17.14 6.69 16.00
C ALA A 646 15.73 6.09 15.86
N HIS A 647 15.11 6.27 14.69
CA HIS A 647 13.78 5.74 14.37
C HIS A 647 13.80 4.23 14.16
N ALA A 648 14.74 3.73 13.36
CA ALA A 648 14.88 2.29 13.07
C ALA A 648 15.23 1.47 14.32
N LEU A 649 16.07 2.00 15.21
CA LEU A 649 16.41 1.35 16.48
C LEU A 649 15.34 1.51 17.57
N ASN A 650 14.37 2.42 17.38
CA ASN A 650 13.32 2.77 18.35
C ASN A 650 13.87 3.33 19.68
N ILE A 651 14.93 4.14 19.61
CA ILE A 651 15.65 4.68 20.79
C ILE A 651 15.39 6.17 21.06
N GLY A 652 14.78 6.88 20.11
CA GLY A 652 14.54 8.33 20.19
C GLY A 652 15.81 9.16 20.03
N PHE A 653 15.72 10.49 20.17
CA PHE A 653 16.84 11.39 19.84
C PHE A 653 17.98 11.38 20.86
N GLY A 654 17.70 11.07 22.13
CA GLY A 654 18.67 11.17 23.23
C GLY A 654 20.04 10.54 22.91
N PRO A 655 20.08 9.27 22.47
CA PRO A 655 21.34 8.57 22.19
C PRO A 655 22.11 9.04 20.95
N VAL A 656 21.50 9.81 20.05
CA VAL A 656 22.15 10.30 18.81
C VAL A 656 22.48 11.79 18.86
N ILE A 657 22.15 12.46 19.98
CA ILE A 657 22.56 13.85 20.21
C ILE A 657 24.03 13.87 20.61
N ALA A 658 24.80 14.73 19.94
CA ALA A 658 26.22 14.93 20.21
C ALA A 658 26.58 16.42 20.09
N ASP A 659 27.79 16.76 20.53
CA ASP A 659 28.36 18.11 20.42
C ASP A 659 28.86 18.40 18.99
N ALA A 660 27.94 18.35 18.04
CA ALA A 660 28.16 18.70 16.64
C ALA A 660 26.91 19.45 16.12
N PRO A 661 27.07 20.54 15.32
CA PRO A 661 25.93 21.34 14.85
C PRO A 661 24.82 20.52 14.17
N ALA A 662 25.20 19.47 13.42
CA ALA A 662 24.29 18.57 12.73
C ALA A 662 23.50 17.61 13.65
N LEU A 663 23.97 17.41 14.89
CA LEU A 663 23.44 16.42 15.85
C LEU A 663 22.80 17.08 17.09
N THR A 664 22.67 18.40 17.11
CA THR A 664 21.95 19.09 18.20
C THR A 664 20.46 18.72 18.19
N ARG A 665 19.81 18.75 19.35
CA ARG A 665 18.38 18.40 19.49
C ARG A 665 17.48 19.22 18.58
N ASP A 666 17.69 20.54 18.53
CA ASP A 666 16.87 21.45 17.73
C ASP A 666 17.07 21.21 16.25
N ARG A 667 18.32 20.91 15.84
CA ARG A 667 18.63 20.52 14.47
C ARG A 667 17.94 19.23 14.06
N LEU A 668 18.05 18.17 14.87
CA LEU A 668 17.43 16.88 14.57
C LEU A 668 15.91 17.02 14.51
N SER A 669 15.28 17.72 15.46
CA SER A 669 13.84 17.97 15.43
C SER A 669 13.40 18.77 14.20
N HIS A 670 14.21 19.73 13.74
CA HIS A 670 13.93 20.45 12.52
C HIS A 670 14.04 19.55 11.29
N VAL A 671 15.09 18.73 11.19
CA VAL A 671 15.27 17.84 10.04
C VAL A 671 14.17 16.78 9.98
N ASP A 672 13.82 16.18 11.12
CA ASP A 672 12.75 15.18 11.25
C ASP A 672 11.40 15.69 10.72
N GLN A 673 11.01 16.91 11.09
CA GLN A 673 9.71 17.47 10.70
C GLN A 673 9.62 17.92 9.24
N HIS A 674 10.75 18.26 8.61
CA HIS A 674 10.73 18.96 7.32
C HIS A 674 11.28 18.13 6.18
N TYR A 675 12.16 17.17 6.44
CA TYR A 675 12.88 16.41 5.42
C TYR A 675 12.59 14.90 5.45
N LEU A 676 12.13 14.37 6.59
CA LEU A 676 11.73 12.97 6.72
C LEU A 676 10.21 12.86 6.59
N GLY A 677 9.77 11.86 5.83
CA GLY A 677 8.35 11.62 5.57
C GLY A 677 8.16 10.66 4.40
N SER A 678 6.93 10.17 4.22
CA SER A 678 6.60 9.15 3.21
C SER A 678 7.16 9.44 1.81
N ASP A 679 7.05 10.68 1.31
CA ASP A 679 7.52 11.03 -0.04
C ASP A 679 9.05 10.95 -0.15
N SER A 680 9.78 11.48 0.85
CA SER A 680 11.25 11.39 0.92
C SER A 680 11.71 9.94 1.08
N TYR A 681 10.98 9.14 1.87
CA TYR A 681 11.32 7.73 2.06
C TYR A 681 11.13 6.92 0.77
N ALA A 682 10.03 7.13 0.05
CA ALA A 682 9.81 6.48 -1.24
C ALA A 682 10.91 6.85 -2.25
N ALA A 683 11.21 8.14 -2.40
CA ALA A 683 12.27 8.60 -3.30
C ALA A 683 13.66 8.05 -2.92
N ALA A 684 13.98 8.03 -1.62
CA ALA A 684 15.23 7.51 -1.13
C ALA A 684 15.31 5.98 -1.30
N ASN A 685 14.19 5.27 -1.12
CA ASN A 685 14.13 3.83 -1.29
C ASN A 685 14.34 3.42 -2.76
N ALA A 686 13.84 4.20 -3.72
CA ALA A 686 14.05 4.00 -5.15
C ALA A 686 15.56 3.88 -5.48
N VAL A 687 16.38 4.78 -4.93
CA VAL A 687 17.84 4.78 -5.11
C VAL A 687 18.46 3.49 -4.59
N LEU A 688 18.01 3.00 -3.44
CA LEU A 688 18.52 1.75 -2.86
C LEU A 688 18.07 0.51 -3.64
N ILE A 689 16.85 0.52 -4.21
CA ILE A 689 16.33 -0.56 -5.05
C ILE A 689 17.15 -0.65 -6.34
N ASP A 690 17.34 0.47 -7.03
CA ASP A 690 18.09 0.51 -8.28
C ASP A 690 19.57 0.12 -8.05
N ALA A 691 20.17 0.59 -6.94
CA ALA A 691 21.53 0.20 -6.57
C ALA A 691 21.67 -1.29 -6.24
N GLN A 692 20.68 -1.88 -5.55
CA GLN A 692 20.66 -3.32 -5.30
C GLN A 692 20.55 -4.10 -6.61
N GLY A 693 19.63 -3.72 -7.50
CA GLY A 693 19.40 -4.42 -8.77
C GLY A 693 20.60 -4.39 -9.73
N ALA A 694 21.53 -3.44 -9.55
CA ALA A 694 22.76 -3.34 -10.31
C ALA A 694 23.91 -4.24 -9.78
N SER A 695 23.78 -4.89 -8.62
CA SER A 695 24.81 -5.80 -8.09
C SER A 695 24.73 -7.19 -8.72
N ASP A 696 25.89 -7.74 -9.07
CA ASP A 696 26.02 -9.10 -9.64
C ASP A 696 25.44 -10.17 -8.70
N LEU A 697 25.71 -10.08 -7.38
CA LEU A 697 25.14 -11.02 -6.41
C LEU A 697 23.62 -10.90 -6.29
N ALA A 698 23.07 -9.68 -6.36
CA ALA A 698 21.63 -9.49 -6.34
C ALA A 698 20.97 -10.10 -7.59
N GLN A 699 21.58 -9.91 -8.77
CA GLN A 699 21.13 -10.52 -10.02
C GLN A 699 21.25 -12.05 -10.01
N ALA A 700 22.21 -12.59 -9.26
CA ALA A 700 22.33 -14.04 -9.04
C ALA A 700 21.19 -14.59 -8.16
N TRP A 701 20.63 -13.81 -7.24
CA TRP A 701 19.46 -14.23 -6.44
C TRP A 701 18.15 -14.18 -7.22
N GLY A 702 17.96 -13.18 -8.07
CA GLY A 702 16.73 -13.01 -8.83
C GLY A 702 16.74 -11.83 -9.80
N GLY A 703 15.75 -11.81 -10.70
CA GLY A 703 15.63 -10.83 -11.78
C GLY A 703 14.86 -9.56 -11.41
N GLY A 704 14.36 -9.44 -10.17
CA GLY A 704 13.53 -8.31 -9.74
C GLY A 704 12.07 -8.41 -10.18
N LEU A 705 11.65 -9.54 -10.76
CA LEU A 705 10.31 -9.76 -11.30
C LEU A 705 9.39 -10.51 -10.34
N VAL A 706 9.94 -11.10 -9.28
CA VAL A 706 9.18 -11.81 -8.26
C VAL A 706 9.17 -11.00 -6.97
N ALA A 707 7.98 -10.74 -6.44
CA ALA A 707 7.82 -10.07 -5.15
C ALA A 707 6.96 -10.88 -4.20
N ALA A 708 7.27 -10.78 -2.92
CA ALA A 708 6.46 -11.35 -1.85
C ALA A 708 5.96 -10.26 -0.90
N VAL A 709 4.71 -10.39 -0.42
CA VAL A 709 4.13 -9.45 0.54
C VAL A 709 3.73 -10.18 1.82
N ASP A 710 4.21 -9.69 2.97
CA ASP A 710 3.81 -10.15 4.30
C ASP A 710 3.82 -8.98 5.30
N GLY A 711 3.08 -9.14 6.40
CA GLY A 711 2.95 -8.16 7.46
C GLY A 711 3.87 -8.44 8.65
N MET A 712 4.61 -7.44 9.12
CA MET A 712 5.25 -7.51 10.44
C MET A 712 4.35 -6.88 11.50
N ARG A 713 4.10 -7.57 12.61
CA ARG A 713 3.12 -7.16 13.62
C ARG A 713 3.80 -6.43 14.78
N PHE A 714 3.36 -5.21 15.10
CA PHE A 714 3.92 -4.36 16.18
C PHE A 714 2.85 -4.04 17.23
N ILE A 715 3.22 -4.19 18.50
CA ILE A 715 2.38 -3.77 19.64
C ILE A 715 2.43 -2.25 19.77
N VAL A 716 1.26 -1.62 19.91
CA VAL A 716 1.11 -0.19 20.17
C VAL A 716 0.58 -0.03 21.60
N PRO A 717 1.43 0.33 22.58
CA PRO A 717 1.03 0.42 23.99
C PRO A 717 0.32 1.74 24.32
N VAL A 718 0.42 2.74 23.44
CA VAL A 718 -0.25 4.04 23.59
C VAL A 718 -1.67 4.00 23.01
N ARG A 719 -2.53 4.95 23.43
CA ARG A 719 -3.86 5.09 22.82
C ARG A 719 -3.71 5.55 21.37
N SER A 720 -4.24 4.75 20.45
CA SER A 720 -4.25 4.98 19.01
C SER A 720 -5.55 4.44 18.44
N VAL A 721 -6.14 5.18 17.48
CA VAL A 721 -7.32 4.74 16.72
C VAL A 721 -6.90 3.68 15.69
N ASP A 722 -5.69 3.79 15.15
CA ASP A 722 -5.14 2.88 14.15
C ASP A 722 -4.71 1.50 14.73
N ALA A 723 -4.57 1.39 16.06
CA ALA A 723 -4.22 0.13 16.72
C ALA A 723 -5.45 -0.71 17.07
N ARG A 724 -5.52 -1.94 16.55
CA ARG A 724 -6.67 -2.86 16.76
C ARG A 724 -6.28 -4.06 17.64
N PRO A 725 -7.22 -4.60 18.45
CA PRO A 725 -6.96 -5.83 19.21
C PRO A 725 -6.97 -7.05 18.29
N ASN A 726 -6.04 -7.98 18.51
CA ASN A 726 -6.07 -9.30 17.88
C ASN A 726 -5.54 -10.35 18.86
N PRO A 727 -6.37 -11.26 19.40
CA PRO A 727 -5.94 -12.27 20.35
C PRO A 727 -4.82 -13.18 19.85
N LYS A 728 -4.78 -13.47 18.54
CA LYS A 728 -3.76 -14.33 17.91
C LYS A 728 -2.36 -13.70 17.96
N TYR A 729 -2.26 -12.41 17.67
CA TYR A 729 -0.96 -11.73 17.49
C TYR A 729 -0.58 -10.81 18.65
N PHE A 730 -1.56 -10.22 19.34
CA PHE A 730 -1.34 -9.21 20.38
C PHE A 730 -1.85 -9.64 21.75
N HIS A 731 -2.42 -10.84 21.88
CA HIS A 731 -3.08 -11.32 23.10
C HIS A 731 -4.15 -10.33 23.61
N ARG A 732 -3.92 -9.70 24.76
CA ARG A 732 -4.81 -8.68 25.36
C ARG A 732 -4.46 -7.24 24.95
N LYS A 733 -3.43 -7.04 24.14
CA LYS A 733 -2.94 -5.73 23.69
C LYS A 733 -3.53 -5.37 22.32
N LYS A 734 -3.23 -4.15 21.87
CA LYS A 734 -3.55 -3.65 20.52
C LYS A 734 -2.26 -3.47 19.73
N GLY A 735 -2.36 -3.52 18.42
CA GLY A 735 -1.21 -3.35 17.55
C GLY A 735 -1.58 -3.00 16.12
N VAL A 736 -0.55 -2.82 15.31
CA VAL A 736 -0.62 -2.51 13.88
C VAL A 736 0.19 -3.54 13.09
N THR A 737 -0.05 -3.61 11.80
CA THR A 737 0.71 -4.45 10.87
C THR A 737 1.47 -3.56 9.90
N TRP A 738 2.77 -3.78 9.77
CA TRP A 738 3.63 -3.20 8.75
C TRP A 738 3.69 -4.14 7.56
N LEU A 739 2.80 -3.94 6.58
CA LEU A 739 2.75 -4.72 5.36
C LEU A 739 3.92 -4.28 4.47
N ASN A 740 4.83 -5.20 4.15
CA ASN A 740 6.02 -4.89 3.36
C ASN A 740 6.13 -5.84 2.17
N MET A 741 6.53 -5.28 1.03
CA MET A 741 6.78 -5.98 -0.22
C MET A 741 8.29 -6.10 -0.43
N ILE A 742 8.75 -7.30 -0.75
CA ILE A 742 10.16 -7.64 -0.93
C ILE A 742 10.35 -8.34 -2.27
N SER A 743 11.40 -7.98 -3.03
CA SER A 743 11.80 -8.67 -4.25
C SER A 743 12.69 -9.89 -3.97
N ASP A 744 12.72 -10.83 -4.90
CA ASP A 744 13.72 -11.90 -5.06
C ASP A 744 15.19 -11.43 -4.99
N GLN A 745 15.48 -10.14 -5.22
CA GLN A 745 16.79 -9.51 -5.03
C GLN A 745 17.09 -9.09 -3.57
N SER A 746 16.29 -9.56 -2.61
CA SER A 746 16.41 -9.28 -1.17
C SER A 746 16.11 -7.84 -0.73
N VAL A 747 15.69 -6.94 -1.62
CA VAL A 747 15.37 -5.54 -1.30
C VAL A 747 13.87 -5.31 -1.08
N GLY A 748 13.52 -4.41 -0.16
CA GLY A 748 12.14 -4.01 0.09
C GLY A 748 11.68 -2.97 -0.93
N LEU A 749 10.59 -3.25 -1.65
CA LEU A 749 10.09 -2.43 -2.74
C LEU A 749 9.08 -1.35 -2.31
N ALA A 750 8.26 -1.66 -1.30
CA ALA A 750 7.25 -0.75 -0.76
C ALA A 750 6.77 -1.26 0.60
N ALA A 751 6.19 -0.38 1.43
CA ALA A 751 5.53 -0.80 2.65
C ALA A 751 4.40 0.16 3.07
N LYS A 752 3.47 -0.33 3.90
CA LYS A 752 2.33 0.42 4.41
C LYS A 752 1.93 -0.05 5.80
N VAL A 753 1.53 0.88 6.65
CA VAL A 753 0.97 0.56 7.97
C VAL A 753 -0.53 0.36 7.84
N VAL A 754 -1.01 -0.77 8.36
CA VAL A 754 -2.43 -1.13 8.36
C VAL A 754 -2.91 -1.46 9.76
N SER A 755 -4.15 -1.08 10.05
CA SER A 755 -4.81 -1.29 11.34
C SER A 755 -5.43 -2.70 11.42
N GLY A 756 -4.94 -3.60 12.28
CA GLY A 756 -5.52 -4.96 12.42
C GLY A 756 -4.88 -6.02 11.51
N THR A 757 -5.34 -7.29 11.59
CA THR A 757 -4.49 -8.45 11.20
C THR A 757 -5.06 -9.66 10.44
N PRO A 758 -6.37 -9.85 10.14
CA PRO A 758 -6.70 -11.02 9.28
C PRO A 758 -7.45 -10.75 7.97
N LYS A 759 -8.12 -9.60 7.80
CA LYS A 759 -8.92 -9.34 6.57
C LYS A 759 -8.48 -8.10 5.78
N ASP A 760 -7.45 -7.40 6.28
CA ASP A 760 -6.90 -6.19 5.66
C ASP A 760 -5.65 -6.49 4.81
N THR A 761 -5.36 -7.76 4.54
CA THR A 761 -4.30 -8.23 3.63
C THR A 761 -4.50 -7.71 2.21
N LEU A 762 -5.72 -7.31 1.84
CA LEU A 762 -6.09 -6.73 0.53
C LEU A 762 -5.35 -5.44 0.15
N HIS A 763 -4.68 -4.79 1.12
CA HIS A 763 -3.82 -3.64 0.86
C HIS A 763 -2.55 -3.97 0.04
N PHE A 764 -2.21 -5.25 -0.17
CA PHE A 764 -1.05 -5.60 -0.99
C PHE A 764 -1.22 -5.13 -2.45
N VAL A 765 -2.45 -5.07 -2.97
CA VAL A 765 -2.70 -4.57 -4.34
C VAL A 765 -2.40 -3.07 -4.41
N ASP A 766 -2.70 -2.32 -3.34
CA ASP A 766 -2.33 -0.90 -3.26
C ASP A 766 -0.79 -0.71 -3.25
N LEU A 767 -0.05 -1.65 -2.64
CA LEU A 767 1.42 -1.65 -2.64
C LEU A 767 1.98 -1.95 -4.03
N LEU A 768 1.38 -2.89 -4.77
CA LEU A 768 1.81 -3.26 -6.12
C LEU A 768 1.73 -2.10 -7.12
N TYR A 769 0.79 -1.19 -6.93
CA TYR A 769 0.67 0.01 -7.77
C TYR A 769 1.53 1.17 -7.27
N ASN A 770 2.17 1.08 -6.11
CA ASN A 770 3.08 2.10 -5.60
C ASN A 770 4.41 1.48 -5.13
N PRO A 771 5.15 0.74 -6.00
CA PRO A 771 6.54 0.43 -5.70
C PRO A 771 7.36 1.72 -5.70
N ASP A 772 8.34 1.79 -4.80
CA ASP A 772 9.23 2.93 -4.74
C ASP A 772 10.23 2.91 -5.92
N GLY A 773 10.57 1.73 -6.43
CA GLY A 773 11.49 1.51 -7.55
C GLY A 773 10.84 1.52 -8.94
N SER A 774 11.69 1.53 -9.98
CA SER A 774 11.27 1.63 -11.38
C SER A 774 10.73 0.31 -11.96
N GLN A 775 11.27 -0.83 -11.53
CA GLN A 775 10.86 -2.16 -11.99
C GLN A 775 9.62 -2.65 -11.23
N ARG A 776 8.56 -2.98 -11.97
CA ARG A 776 7.33 -3.55 -11.41
C ARG A 776 7.40 -5.09 -11.41
N PRO A 777 7.10 -5.76 -10.29
CA PRO A 777 7.03 -7.22 -10.24
C PRO A 777 5.93 -7.77 -11.16
N GLU A 778 6.17 -8.94 -11.74
CA GLU A 778 5.19 -9.71 -12.54
C GLU A 778 4.54 -10.82 -11.73
N VAL A 779 5.32 -11.44 -10.83
CA VAL A 779 4.88 -12.51 -9.94
C VAL A 779 4.70 -11.98 -8.53
N LEU A 780 3.56 -12.30 -7.93
CA LEU A 780 3.23 -11.92 -6.56
C LEU A 780 2.99 -13.15 -5.67
N ILE A 781 3.76 -13.26 -4.61
CA ILE A 781 3.61 -14.28 -3.57
C ILE A 781 3.07 -13.63 -2.29
N THR A 782 2.05 -14.24 -1.67
CA THR A 782 1.48 -13.76 -0.40
C THR A 782 1.24 -14.89 0.58
N ASP A 783 0.97 -14.56 1.83
CA ASP A 783 0.49 -15.53 2.81
C ASP A 783 -0.91 -16.08 2.46
N GLN A 784 -1.29 -17.19 3.12
CA GLN A 784 -2.62 -17.81 2.96
C GLN A 784 -3.75 -16.89 3.46
N GLY A 785 -3.45 -15.90 4.32
CA GLY A 785 -4.44 -14.95 4.84
C GLY A 785 -5.07 -14.06 3.77
N SER A 786 -4.49 -14.04 2.57
CA SER A 786 -4.96 -13.29 1.39
C SER A 786 -5.79 -14.13 0.42
N TYR A 787 -6.02 -15.41 0.72
CA TYR A 787 -6.60 -16.40 -0.19
C TYR A 787 -8.13 -16.23 -0.35
N SER A 788 -8.57 -15.59 -1.42
CA SER A 788 -9.99 -15.56 -1.83
C SER A 788 -10.15 -15.61 -3.35
N ASP A 789 -11.27 -16.19 -3.81
CA ASP A 789 -11.56 -16.31 -5.25
C ASP A 789 -11.65 -14.92 -5.94
N ILE A 790 -12.16 -13.89 -5.24
CA ILE A 790 -12.21 -12.52 -5.80
C ILE A 790 -10.82 -11.92 -5.96
N VAL A 791 -9.93 -12.15 -4.99
CA VAL A 791 -8.56 -11.64 -5.04
C VAL A 791 -7.79 -12.27 -6.19
N PHE A 792 -7.89 -13.60 -6.37
CA PHE A 792 -7.35 -14.26 -7.57
C PHE A 792 -7.87 -13.59 -8.84
N GLY A 793 -9.17 -13.35 -8.93
CA GLY A 793 -9.77 -12.72 -10.10
C GLY A 793 -9.20 -11.32 -10.36
N LEU A 794 -9.21 -10.45 -9.35
CA LEU A 794 -8.73 -9.07 -9.48
C LEU A 794 -7.23 -8.99 -9.79
N VAL A 795 -6.39 -9.73 -9.07
CA VAL A 795 -4.92 -9.65 -9.24
C VAL A 795 -4.53 -10.14 -10.64
N THR A 796 -5.16 -11.21 -11.13
CA THR A 796 -4.93 -11.69 -12.50
C THR A 796 -5.45 -10.72 -13.56
N LEU A 797 -6.62 -10.10 -13.36
CA LEU A 797 -7.13 -9.04 -14.26
C LEU A 797 -6.22 -7.81 -14.30
N LEU A 798 -5.43 -7.58 -13.25
CA LEU A 798 -4.47 -6.48 -13.16
C LEU A 798 -3.10 -6.83 -13.77
N GLY A 799 -2.98 -8.03 -14.37
CA GLY A 799 -1.80 -8.47 -15.11
C GLY A 799 -0.71 -9.15 -14.27
N PHE A 800 -1.02 -9.62 -13.06
CA PHE A 800 -0.04 -10.28 -12.19
C PHE A 800 -0.28 -11.79 -12.10
N ASP A 801 0.81 -12.55 -12.05
CA ASP A 801 0.78 -13.96 -11.69
C ASP A 801 0.73 -14.10 -10.16
N TYR A 802 -0.44 -14.49 -9.64
CA TYR A 802 -0.71 -14.55 -8.21
C TYR A 802 -0.49 -15.95 -7.63
N ARG A 803 0.49 -16.05 -6.73
CA ARG A 803 0.98 -17.32 -6.16
C ARG A 803 0.91 -17.33 -4.62
N PRO A 804 -0.28 -17.37 -4.01
CA PRO A 804 -0.40 -17.42 -2.55
C PRO A 804 0.11 -18.74 -1.99
N VAL A 805 0.81 -18.70 -0.86
CA VAL A 805 1.29 -19.91 -0.18
C VAL A 805 0.10 -20.69 0.39
N LEU A 806 -0.02 -21.96 -0.02
CA LEU A 806 -1.05 -22.88 0.47
C LEU A 806 -0.59 -23.52 1.78
N ALA A 807 -1.28 -23.25 2.90
CA ALA A 807 -0.98 -23.95 4.16
C ALA A 807 -1.67 -25.32 4.27
N ASP A 808 -2.91 -25.42 3.78
CA ASP A 808 -3.73 -26.63 3.84
C ASP A 808 -4.27 -27.02 2.45
N LEU A 809 -3.50 -27.82 1.70
CA LEU A 809 -3.90 -28.33 0.38
C LEU A 809 -5.21 -29.15 0.40
N PRO A 810 -5.46 -30.05 1.39
CA PRO A 810 -6.66 -30.90 1.38
C PRO A 810 -7.98 -30.12 1.44
N ASP A 811 -7.96 -28.94 2.05
CA ASP A 811 -9.14 -28.07 2.21
C ASP A 811 -9.35 -27.15 1.00
N ALA A 812 -8.43 -27.13 0.03
CA ALA A 812 -8.59 -26.37 -1.19
C ALA A 812 -9.76 -26.92 -2.03
N LYS A 813 -10.78 -26.09 -2.26
CA LYS A 813 -11.87 -26.40 -3.20
C LYS A 813 -11.43 -26.08 -4.63
N LEU A 814 -11.37 -27.11 -5.48
CA LEU A 814 -11.01 -27.02 -6.89
C LEU A 814 -12.23 -27.08 -7.81
N TRP A 815 -12.09 -26.52 -9.01
CA TRP A 815 -13.20 -26.22 -9.90
C TRP A 815 -12.96 -26.76 -11.32
N ARG A 816 -14.04 -27.16 -11.98
CA ARG A 816 -14.08 -27.53 -13.40
C ARG A 816 -15.06 -26.65 -14.17
N ILE A 817 -14.82 -26.45 -15.45
CA ILE A 817 -15.75 -25.73 -16.34
C ILE A 817 -16.79 -26.70 -16.92
N ASN A 818 -16.33 -27.76 -17.57
CA ASN A 818 -17.20 -28.79 -18.13
C ASN A 818 -17.52 -29.88 -17.08
N ARG A 819 -18.81 -30.09 -16.79
CA ARG A 819 -19.27 -31.15 -15.88
C ARG A 819 -19.08 -32.56 -16.45
N SER A 820 -19.04 -32.70 -17.76
CA SER A 820 -18.90 -33.98 -18.45
C SER A 820 -17.45 -34.37 -18.75
N ALA A 821 -16.49 -33.50 -18.44
CA ALA A 821 -15.07 -33.84 -18.58
C ALA A 821 -14.70 -34.93 -17.57
N ASP A 822 -14.00 -35.96 -18.06
CA ASP A 822 -13.46 -37.07 -17.26
C ASP A 822 -11.98 -36.78 -16.96
N TYR A 823 -11.66 -36.59 -15.69
CA TYR A 823 -10.29 -36.42 -15.18
C TYR A 823 -9.82 -37.63 -14.36
N GLY A 824 -10.46 -38.80 -14.54
CA GLY A 824 -10.10 -40.04 -13.89
C GLY A 824 -10.08 -39.94 -12.36
N ARG A 825 -8.91 -40.17 -11.76
CA ARG A 825 -8.72 -40.17 -10.30
C ARG A 825 -9.01 -38.81 -9.66
N LEU A 826 -8.89 -37.73 -10.43
CA LEU A 826 -9.13 -36.36 -9.95
C LEU A 826 -10.60 -35.94 -10.00
N ASP A 827 -11.51 -36.81 -10.46
CA ASP A 827 -12.90 -36.41 -10.63
C ASP A 827 -13.57 -36.01 -9.31
N ARG A 828 -13.26 -36.72 -8.23
CA ARG A 828 -13.75 -36.39 -6.89
C ARG A 828 -13.15 -35.11 -6.33
N THR A 829 -12.00 -34.68 -6.84
CA THR A 829 -11.30 -33.46 -6.41
C THR A 829 -11.90 -32.19 -7.04
N ALA A 830 -12.33 -32.26 -8.30
CA ALA A 830 -12.98 -31.13 -8.99
C ALA A 830 -14.46 -30.98 -8.58
N ARG A 831 -14.68 -30.63 -7.29
CA ARG A 831 -15.99 -30.53 -6.61
C ARG A 831 -16.83 -29.32 -7.01
N GLY A 832 -16.22 -28.28 -7.57
CA GLY A 832 -16.88 -27.03 -7.97
C GLY A 832 -17.13 -26.91 -9.47
N LYS A 833 -18.15 -26.14 -9.87
CA LYS A 833 -18.37 -25.72 -11.26
C LYS A 833 -18.14 -24.22 -11.41
N ILE A 834 -17.40 -23.82 -12.45
CA ILE A 834 -17.22 -22.42 -12.86
C ILE A 834 -18.38 -22.01 -13.78
N ASP A 835 -18.96 -20.84 -13.54
CA ASP A 835 -20.02 -20.24 -14.36
C ASP A 835 -19.44 -19.15 -15.28
N LEU A 836 -19.05 -19.55 -16.50
CA LEU A 836 -18.54 -18.62 -17.51
C LEU A 836 -19.60 -17.66 -18.05
N GLU A 837 -20.88 -18.05 -18.08
CA GLU A 837 -21.95 -17.16 -18.53
C GLU A 837 -22.12 -15.97 -17.58
N LYS A 838 -21.95 -16.20 -16.29
CA LYS A 838 -21.93 -15.11 -15.30
C LYS A 838 -20.75 -14.16 -15.53
N VAL A 839 -19.57 -14.68 -15.87
CA VAL A 839 -18.41 -13.84 -16.21
C VAL A 839 -18.71 -13.01 -17.47
N ARG A 840 -19.24 -13.63 -18.53
CA ARG A 840 -19.61 -12.93 -19.77
C ARG A 840 -20.60 -11.79 -19.54
N ARG A 841 -21.66 -12.06 -18.79
CA ARG A 841 -22.72 -11.08 -18.49
C ARG A 841 -22.18 -9.82 -17.81
N HIS A 842 -21.18 -9.96 -16.95
CA HIS A 842 -20.60 -8.87 -16.17
C HIS A 842 -19.25 -8.36 -16.71
N TRP A 843 -18.79 -8.86 -17.87
CA TRP A 843 -17.47 -8.51 -18.40
C TRP A 843 -17.23 -7.00 -18.56
N PRO A 844 -18.18 -6.19 -19.07
CA PRO A 844 -17.97 -4.75 -19.17
C PRO A 844 -17.72 -4.07 -17.81
N ASP A 845 -18.41 -4.52 -16.75
CA ASP A 845 -18.22 -4.01 -15.40
C ASP A 845 -16.89 -4.47 -14.80
N ILE A 846 -16.47 -5.71 -15.07
CA ILE A 846 -15.18 -6.25 -14.66
C ILE A 846 -14.04 -5.43 -15.29
N CYS A 847 -14.10 -5.18 -16.60
CA CYS A 847 -13.15 -4.32 -17.33
C CYS A 847 -13.08 -2.90 -16.75
N ARG A 848 -14.23 -2.30 -16.47
CA ARG A 848 -14.31 -0.96 -15.87
C ARG A 848 -13.67 -0.90 -14.49
N ILE A 849 -13.87 -1.92 -13.65
CA ILE A 849 -13.22 -2.04 -12.34
C ILE A 849 -11.71 -2.18 -12.50
N ALA A 850 -11.25 -3.11 -13.34
CA ALA A 850 -9.82 -3.34 -13.56
C ALA A 850 -9.12 -2.08 -14.06
N ALA A 851 -9.72 -1.38 -15.03
CA ALA A 851 -9.22 -0.11 -15.54
C ALA A 851 -9.20 0.99 -14.46
N SER A 852 -10.25 1.12 -13.64
CA SER A 852 -10.31 2.15 -12.59
C SER A 852 -9.25 1.94 -11.50
N ILE A 853 -8.91 0.68 -11.18
CA ILE A 853 -7.79 0.35 -10.29
C ILE A 853 -6.46 0.67 -10.98
N HIS A 854 -6.30 0.24 -12.24
CA HIS A 854 -5.07 0.44 -13.01
C HIS A 854 -4.72 1.94 -13.18
N THR A 855 -5.72 2.79 -13.43
CA THR A 855 -5.56 4.24 -13.52
C THR A 855 -5.53 4.94 -12.16
N ARG A 856 -5.63 4.18 -11.06
CA ARG A 856 -5.60 4.67 -9.67
C ARG A 856 -6.73 5.65 -9.30
N GLU A 857 -7.85 5.60 -10.01
CA GLU A 857 -9.05 6.37 -9.65
C GLU A 857 -9.71 5.82 -8.38
N VAL A 858 -9.62 4.49 -8.18
CA VAL A 858 -10.12 3.78 -6.99
C VAL A 858 -9.07 2.81 -6.46
N SER A 859 -9.01 2.63 -5.14
CA SER A 859 -8.15 1.61 -4.54
C SER A 859 -8.75 0.21 -4.70
N ALA A 860 -7.91 -0.82 -4.82
CA ALA A 860 -8.38 -2.20 -4.91
C ALA A 860 -9.09 -2.64 -3.61
N HIS A 861 -8.62 -2.13 -2.46
CA HIS A 861 -9.27 -2.33 -1.17
C HIS A 861 -10.72 -1.83 -1.16
N ASP A 862 -10.97 -0.64 -1.70
CA ASP A 862 -12.31 -0.06 -1.77
C ASP A 862 -13.20 -0.85 -2.74
N VAL A 863 -12.65 -1.31 -3.87
CA VAL A 863 -13.36 -2.19 -4.82
C VAL A 863 -13.79 -3.48 -4.15
N ILE A 864 -12.92 -4.17 -3.40
CA ILE A 864 -13.30 -5.43 -2.77
C ILE A 864 -14.42 -5.24 -1.75
N ARG A 865 -14.46 -4.10 -1.04
CA ARG A 865 -15.59 -3.75 -0.17
C ARG A 865 -16.91 -3.55 -0.93
N ILE A 866 -16.86 -3.07 -2.17
CA ILE A 866 -18.05 -3.02 -3.04
C ILE A 866 -18.45 -4.43 -3.49
N LEU A 867 -17.47 -5.28 -3.79
CA LEU A 867 -17.71 -6.63 -4.29
C LEU A 867 -18.19 -7.61 -3.21
N GLN A 868 -18.01 -7.31 -1.92
CA GLN A 868 -18.40 -8.19 -0.80
C GLN A 868 -19.15 -7.45 0.33
N ARG A 869 -20.23 -8.05 0.83
CA ARG A 869 -21.00 -7.62 2.02
C ARG A 869 -20.85 -8.65 3.14
N ASP A 870 -20.19 -8.29 4.24
CA ASP A 870 -19.88 -9.20 5.38
C ASP A 870 -19.24 -10.54 4.97
N GLY A 871 -18.40 -10.51 3.93
CA GLY A 871 -17.73 -11.70 3.39
C GLY A 871 -18.58 -12.51 2.41
N ARG A 872 -19.81 -12.07 2.08
CA ARG A 872 -20.62 -12.62 1.00
C ARG A 872 -20.43 -11.80 -0.28
N PRO A 873 -20.10 -12.43 -1.42
CA PRO A 873 -19.96 -11.71 -2.69
C PRO A 873 -21.30 -11.14 -3.16
N THR A 874 -21.26 -9.95 -3.77
CA THR A 874 -22.34 -9.41 -4.61
C THR A 874 -22.42 -10.18 -5.94
N ASP A 875 -23.40 -9.93 -6.80
CA ASP A 875 -23.47 -10.60 -8.11
C ASP A 875 -22.23 -10.33 -8.98
N LEU A 876 -21.76 -9.08 -9.01
CA LEU A 876 -20.51 -8.71 -9.67
C LEU A 876 -19.30 -9.33 -8.97
N GLY A 877 -19.28 -9.36 -7.63
CA GLY A 877 -18.25 -10.04 -6.85
C GLY A 877 -18.19 -11.54 -7.14
N GLU A 878 -19.33 -12.19 -7.34
CA GLU A 878 -19.43 -13.61 -7.70
C GLU A 878 -18.98 -13.84 -9.15
N ALA A 879 -19.19 -12.88 -10.06
CA ALA A 879 -18.63 -12.95 -11.42
C ALA A 879 -17.09 -12.89 -11.39
N VAL A 880 -16.51 -11.93 -10.65
CA VAL A 880 -15.05 -11.84 -10.45
C VAL A 880 -14.51 -13.09 -9.74
N ALA A 881 -15.24 -13.63 -8.75
CA ALA A 881 -14.87 -14.88 -8.10
C ALA A 881 -14.86 -16.07 -9.09
N ASN A 882 -15.83 -16.17 -10.00
CA ASN A 882 -15.84 -17.23 -11.02
C ASN A 882 -14.63 -17.13 -11.96
N TYR A 883 -14.23 -15.92 -12.35
CA TYR A 883 -12.99 -15.71 -13.10
C TYR A 883 -11.77 -16.16 -12.28
N GLY A 884 -11.66 -15.75 -11.02
CA GLY A 884 -10.55 -16.13 -10.14
C GLY A 884 -10.48 -17.62 -9.79
N ARG A 885 -11.60 -18.35 -9.77
CA ARG A 885 -11.64 -19.81 -9.56
C ARG A 885 -10.88 -20.59 -10.63
N ILE A 886 -10.75 -20.04 -11.84
CA ILE A 886 -9.93 -20.63 -12.92
C ILE A 886 -8.46 -20.63 -12.47
N PHE A 887 -7.92 -19.45 -12.17
CA PHE A 887 -6.51 -19.25 -11.82
C PHE A 887 -6.15 -19.86 -10.47
N LYS A 888 -7.06 -19.84 -9.50
CA LYS A 888 -6.90 -20.59 -8.26
C LYS A 888 -6.73 -22.08 -8.51
N THR A 889 -7.54 -22.66 -9.39
CA THR A 889 -7.44 -24.09 -9.69
C THR A 889 -6.15 -24.40 -10.44
N LEU A 890 -5.79 -23.58 -11.43
CA LEU A 890 -4.50 -23.67 -12.12
C LEU A 890 -3.33 -23.61 -11.15
N HIS A 891 -3.30 -22.61 -10.27
CA HIS A 891 -2.27 -22.44 -9.24
C HIS A 891 -2.11 -23.70 -8.38
N VAL A 892 -3.21 -24.29 -7.90
CA VAL A 892 -3.14 -25.50 -7.07
C VAL A 892 -2.66 -26.71 -7.88
N LEU A 893 -3.08 -26.85 -9.15
CA LEU A 893 -2.63 -27.93 -10.02
C LEU A 893 -1.13 -27.82 -10.33
N THR A 894 -0.65 -26.62 -10.69
CA THR A 894 0.78 -26.36 -10.87
C THR A 894 1.55 -26.57 -9.58
N PHE A 895 1.00 -26.14 -8.44
CA PHE A 895 1.62 -26.35 -7.12
C PHE A 895 1.90 -27.83 -6.85
N VAL A 896 0.99 -28.75 -7.20
CA VAL A 896 1.21 -30.18 -6.95
C VAL A 896 2.10 -30.84 -7.99
N ASP A 897 2.01 -30.39 -9.24
CA ASP A 897 2.72 -30.99 -10.38
C ASP A 897 4.19 -30.58 -10.46
N ASP A 898 4.52 -29.34 -10.09
CA ASP A 898 5.84 -28.75 -10.30
C ASP A 898 6.61 -28.50 -8.97
N PRO A 899 7.64 -29.32 -8.66
CA PRO A 899 8.49 -29.11 -7.49
C PRO A 899 9.34 -27.82 -7.55
N ALA A 900 9.72 -27.33 -8.73
CA ALA A 900 10.51 -26.11 -8.88
C ALA A 900 9.66 -24.88 -8.48
N TYR A 901 8.41 -24.83 -8.95
CA TYR A 901 7.43 -23.83 -8.57
C TYR A 901 7.23 -23.76 -7.04
N ARG A 902 7.08 -24.92 -6.37
CA ARG A 902 7.00 -24.98 -4.90
C ARG A 902 8.25 -24.47 -4.19
N ARG A 903 9.43 -24.83 -4.69
CA ARG A 903 10.72 -24.43 -4.12
C ARG A 903 10.94 -22.93 -4.22
N GLU A 904 10.55 -22.29 -5.33
CA GLU A 904 10.61 -20.84 -5.51
C GLU A 904 9.74 -20.11 -4.46
N MET A 905 8.49 -20.51 -4.28
CA MET A 905 7.61 -19.94 -3.24
C MET A 905 8.19 -20.12 -1.83
N LYS A 906 8.78 -21.28 -1.56
CA LYS A 906 9.45 -21.55 -0.27
C LYS A 906 10.69 -20.67 -0.08
N ALA A 907 11.47 -20.43 -1.13
CA ALA A 907 12.63 -19.54 -1.09
C ALA A 907 12.20 -18.09 -0.77
N MET A 908 11.17 -17.59 -1.44
CA MET A 908 10.60 -16.26 -1.16
C MET A 908 10.07 -16.14 0.26
N ARG A 909 9.41 -17.17 0.79
CA ARG A 909 8.97 -17.20 2.19
C ARG A 909 10.16 -17.16 3.17
N ASN A 910 11.20 -17.94 2.93
CA ASN A 910 12.43 -17.92 3.75
C ASN A 910 13.07 -16.52 3.74
N LEU A 911 13.06 -15.87 2.58
CA LEU A 911 13.56 -14.52 2.41
C LEU A 911 12.77 -13.51 3.26
N GLN A 912 11.43 -13.57 3.23
CA GLN A 912 10.57 -12.75 4.10
C GLN A 912 10.85 -12.99 5.60
N GLU A 913 10.99 -14.25 6.01
CA GLU A 913 11.32 -14.61 7.40
C GLU A 913 12.69 -14.04 7.82
N GLY A 914 13.68 -14.07 6.93
CA GLY A 914 15.00 -13.46 7.11
C GLY A 914 14.94 -11.94 7.29
N ARG A 915 14.18 -11.24 6.42
CA ARG A 915 13.96 -9.79 6.53
C ARG A 915 13.27 -9.42 7.84
N HIS A 916 12.25 -10.17 8.25
CA HIS A 916 11.57 -9.96 9.52
C HIS A 916 12.48 -10.18 10.73
N ALA A 917 13.36 -11.19 10.67
CA ALA A 917 14.35 -11.42 11.72
C ALA A 917 15.35 -10.25 11.84
N LEU A 918 15.84 -9.73 10.70
CA LEU A 918 16.69 -8.54 10.67
C LEU A 918 15.96 -7.30 11.22
N ALA A 919 14.72 -7.07 10.79
CA ALA A 919 13.89 -5.97 11.27
C ALA A 919 13.70 -6.02 12.80
N ARG A 920 13.45 -7.21 13.38
CA ARG A 920 13.34 -7.37 14.85
C ARG A 920 14.66 -7.13 15.57
N HIS A 921 15.78 -7.51 14.96
CA HIS A 921 17.10 -7.27 15.53
C HIS A 921 17.42 -5.77 15.61
N ILE A 922 17.10 -5.02 14.54
CA ILE A 922 17.29 -3.57 14.48
C ILE A 922 16.30 -2.85 15.40
N PHE A 923 14.99 -3.14 15.29
CA PHE A 923 13.92 -2.50 16.05
C PHE A 923 13.78 -3.05 17.48
N HIS A 924 14.80 -2.84 18.31
CA HIS A 924 14.90 -3.43 19.65
C HIS A 924 14.53 -2.47 20.78
N GLY A 925 14.72 -1.16 20.59
CA GLY A 925 14.43 -0.15 21.61
C GLY A 925 12.99 -0.22 22.11
N ARG A 926 12.77 0.15 23.38
CA ARG A 926 11.44 0.13 24.04
C ARG A 926 10.72 -1.23 23.91
N GLU A 927 11.47 -2.33 24.04
CA GLU A 927 10.98 -3.72 23.89
C GLU A 927 10.36 -4.01 22.51
N GLY A 928 10.81 -3.32 21.45
CA GLY A 928 10.25 -3.44 20.11
C GLY A 928 8.80 -2.96 19.97
N LYS A 929 8.30 -2.16 20.92
CA LYS A 929 6.92 -1.62 20.93
C LYS A 929 6.86 -0.25 20.24
N LEU A 930 5.88 -0.06 19.38
CA LEU A 930 5.68 1.17 18.62
C LEU A 930 4.91 2.21 19.44
N HIS A 931 5.55 3.31 19.84
CA HIS A 931 4.95 4.31 20.73
C HIS A 931 4.31 5.49 19.98
N GLN A 932 4.16 5.37 18.66
CA GLN A 932 3.53 6.37 17.80
C GLN A 932 2.01 6.20 17.82
N ALA A 933 1.32 7.28 18.21
CA ALA A 933 -0.13 7.24 18.44
C ALA A 933 -0.95 7.46 17.16
N TYR A 934 -0.39 8.16 16.18
CA TYR A 934 -1.02 8.51 14.92
C TYR A 934 -0.38 7.73 13.78
N ARG A 935 -1.19 7.37 12.78
CA ARG A 935 -0.75 6.69 11.56
C ARG A 935 0.49 7.30 10.93
N ASP A 936 0.52 8.61 10.68
CA ASP A 936 1.68 9.26 10.04
C ASP A 936 2.98 9.00 10.81
N GLY A 937 2.97 9.15 12.14
CA GLY A 937 4.14 8.84 12.95
C GLY A 937 4.52 7.35 12.96
N GLN A 938 3.53 6.45 12.81
CA GLN A 938 3.78 5.01 12.66
C GLN A 938 4.41 4.71 11.30
N GLU A 939 3.88 5.29 10.23
CA GLU A 939 4.41 5.18 8.87
C GLU A 939 5.81 5.79 8.78
N ASP A 940 6.05 6.92 9.43
CA ASP A 940 7.37 7.56 9.38
C ASP A 940 8.44 6.72 10.08
N GLN A 941 8.12 6.21 11.27
CA GLN A 941 9.06 5.41 12.04
C GLN A 941 9.34 4.04 11.35
N LEU A 942 8.29 3.40 10.80
CA LEU A 942 8.44 2.12 10.13
C LEU A 942 9.00 2.26 8.70
N GLY A 943 8.79 3.42 8.05
CA GLY A 943 9.44 3.80 6.80
C GLY A 943 10.95 3.95 6.98
N ALA A 944 11.38 4.64 8.05
CA ALA A 944 12.80 4.72 8.42
C ALA A 944 13.40 3.33 8.71
N LEU A 945 12.68 2.45 9.41
CA LEU A 945 13.09 1.05 9.59
C LEU A 945 13.28 0.33 8.25
N GLY A 946 12.33 0.48 7.32
CA GLY A 946 12.40 -0.10 5.97
C GLY A 946 13.63 0.34 5.19
N LEU A 947 13.92 1.66 5.19
CA LEU A 947 15.11 2.21 4.55
C LEU A 947 16.40 1.67 5.16
N VAL A 948 16.50 1.64 6.50
CA VAL A 948 17.71 1.15 7.18
C VAL A 948 17.93 -0.33 6.90
N ILE A 949 16.87 -1.15 6.83
CA ILE A 949 16.98 -2.55 6.40
C ILE A 949 17.51 -2.64 4.97
N ASN A 950 17.08 -1.77 4.06
CA ASN A 950 17.59 -1.74 2.69
C ASN A 950 19.03 -1.23 2.61
N CYS A 951 19.44 -0.26 3.43
CA CYS A 951 20.85 0.12 3.58
C CYS A 951 21.70 -1.08 4.03
N VAL A 952 21.25 -1.83 5.04
CA VAL A 952 21.92 -3.05 5.51
C VAL A 952 21.99 -4.10 4.40
N THR A 953 20.90 -4.29 3.65
CA THR A 953 20.83 -5.23 2.52
C THR A 953 21.87 -4.87 1.46
N LEU A 954 21.90 -3.61 1.02
CA LEU A 954 22.84 -3.13 0.01
C LEU A 954 24.29 -3.22 0.50
N TRP A 955 24.56 -2.77 1.72
CA TRP A 955 25.90 -2.83 2.32
C TRP A 955 26.39 -4.28 2.42
N ASN A 956 25.55 -5.20 2.91
CA ASN A 956 25.89 -6.62 2.96
C ASN A 956 26.16 -7.19 1.58
N THR A 957 25.36 -6.83 0.57
CA THR A 957 25.52 -7.31 -0.80
C THR A 957 26.87 -6.84 -1.37
N VAL A 958 27.21 -5.55 -1.23
CA VAL A 958 28.49 -4.98 -1.68
C VAL A 958 29.69 -5.67 -1.02
N TYR A 959 29.65 -5.93 0.28
CA TYR A 959 30.75 -6.58 0.98
C TYR A 959 30.83 -8.09 0.74
N LEU A 960 29.70 -8.75 0.50
CA LEU A 960 29.67 -10.14 0.04
C LEU A 960 30.29 -10.25 -1.35
N ASP A 961 29.93 -9.37 -2.30
CA ASP A 961 30.55 -9.32 -3.63
C ASP A 961 32.06 -9.12 -3.56
N HIS A 962 32.50 -8.21 -2.69
CA HIS A 962 33.93 -7.98 -2.45
C HIS A 962 34.62 -9.22 -1.87
N ALA A 963 34.00 -9.90 -0.90
CA ALA A 963 34.53 -11.13 -0.32
C ALA A 963 34.60 -12.28 -1.35
N LEU A 964 33.57 -12.44 -2.17
CA LEU A 964 33.54 -13.45 -3.23
C LEU A 964 34.62 -13.20 -4.28
N THR A 965 34.83 -11.94 -4.66
CA THR A 965 35.90 -11.53 -5.60
C THR A 965 37.27 -11.85 -5.01
N ALA A 966 37.52 -11.44 -3.76
CA ALA A 966 38.79 -11.72 -3.08
C ALA A 966 39.07 -13.23 -2.95
N LEU A 967 38.06 -14.05 -2.64
CA LEU A 967 38.21 -15.51 -2.58
C LEU A 967 38.55 -16.11 -3.95
N ARG A 968 37.90 -15.65 -5.02
CA ARG A 968 38.21 -16.07 -6.40
C ARG A 968 39.65 -15.72 -6.77
N GLU A 969 40.11 -14.51 -6.45
CA GLU A 969 41.49 -14.05 -6.69
C GLU A 969 42.53 -14.86 -5.88
N GLN A 970 42.16 -15.32 -4.69
CA GLN A 970 42.98 -16.20 -3.84
C GLN A 970 42.95 -17.68 -4.29
N GLY A 971 42.23 -18.00 -5.36
CA GLY A 971 42.10 -19.37 -5.89
C GLY A 971 41.18 -20.28 -5.07
N HIS A 972 40.37 -19.72 -4.16
CA HIS A 972 39.37 -20.48 -3.42
C HIS A 972 38.17 -20.83 -4.35
N PRO A 973 37.65 -22.07 -4.32
CA PRO A 973 36.57 -22.49 -5.20
C PRO A 973 35.23 -21.83 -4.79
N VAL A 974 34.80 -20.84 -5.56
CA VAL A 974 33.50 -20.17 -5.41
C VAL A 974 32.57 -20.67 -6.53
N LEU A 975 31.64 -21.57 -6.19
CA LEU A 975 30.68 -22.13 -7.14
C LEU A 975 29.43 -21.24 -7.24
N ASP A 976 28.96 -20.95 -8.45
CA ASP A 976 27.78 -20.10 -8.65
C ASP A 976 26.52 -20.69 -8.01
N ALA A 977 26.38 -22.02 -7.99
CA ALA A 977 25.29 -22.72 -7.29
C ALA A 977 25.28 -22.50 -5.77
N ASP A 978 26.42 -22.15 -5.17
CA ASP A 978 26.53 -21.80 -3.75
C ASP A 978 26.30 -20.31 -3.52
N VAL A 979 26.74 -19.45 -4.44
CA VAL A 979 26.55 -17.99 -4.41
C VAL A 979 25.08 -17.62 -4.34
N VAL A 980 24.23 -18.25 -5.16
CA VAL A 980 22.78 -18.02 -5.16
C VAL A 980 22.09 -18.44 -3.85
N ARG A 981 22.78 -19.18 -2.97
CA ARG A 981 22.28 -19.65 -1.66
C ARG A 981 22.84 -18.84 -0.47
N LEU A 982 23.54 -17.75 -0.74
CA LEU A 982 23.93 -16.74 0.25
C LEU A 982 22.74 -15.84 0.61
N SER A 983 22.88 -15.01 1.64
CA SER A 983 21.79 -14.15 2.12
C SER A 983 22.29 -12.74 2.38
N ALA A 984 21.53 -11.74 1.94
CA ALA A 984 21.76 -10.33 2.26
C ALA A 984 21.49 -9.96 3.73
N TYR A 985 20.97 -10.89 4.56
CA TYR A 985 20.50 -10.59 5.93
C TYR A 985 21.45 -11.08 7.03
N VAL A 986 22.74 -11.23 6.71
CA VAL A 986 23.78 -11.46 7.71
C VAL A 986 23.84 -10.23 8.63
N ARG A 987 23.87 -10.47 9.94
CA ARG A 987 23.72 -9.37 10.94
C ARG A 987 24.69 -9.42 12.11
N ARG A 988 25.48 -10.49 12.26
CA ARG A 988 26.41 -10.65 13.40
C ARG A 988 27.51 -9.58 13.45
N HIS A 989 27.87 -9.03 12.30
CA HIS A 989 28.91 -8.00 12.18
C HIS A 989 28.38 -6.58 12.43
N ILE A 990 27.06 -6.41 12.61
CA ILE A 990 26.41 -5.10 12.78
C ILE A 990 26.17 -4.86 14.26
N ASN A 991 26.78 -3.81 14.80
CA ASN A 991 26.46 -3.35 16.14
C ASN A 991 25.23 -2.43 16.11
N VAL A 992 24.21 -2.81 16.88
CA VAL A 992 22.97 -2.04 17.05
C VAL A 992 22.80 -1.51 18.48
N HIS A 993 23.82 -1.67 19.34
CA HIS A 993 23.73 -1.35 20.76
C HIS A 993 24.85 -0.42 21.24
N GLY A 994 24.51 0.54 22.11
CA GLY A 994 25.43 1.22 23.01
C GLY A 994 26.41 2.23 22.39
N HIS A 995 26.70 2.15 21.09
CA HIS A 995 27.63 3.04 20.40
C HIS A 995 27.01 3.51 19.06
N TYR A 996 26.95 4.84 18.85
CA TYR A 996 26.37 5.46 17.66
C TYR A 996 27.31 6.55 17.12
N SER A 997 28.26 6.14 16.30
CA SER A 997 29.19 7.04 15.62
C SER A 997 28.57 7.57 14.31
N PHE A 998 28.74 8.86 14.05
CA PHE A 998 28.37 9.50 12.77
C PHE A 998 29.58 10.06 12.04
N GLN A 999 30.72 9.39 12.20
CA GLN A 999 31.97 9.70 11.51
C GLN A 999 32.41 8.45 10.76
N LEU A 1000 32.73 8.59 9.48
CA LEU A 1000 33.30 7.50 8.72
C LEU A 1000 34.80 7.39 9.01
N PRO A 1001 35.35 6.17 9.14
CA PRO A 1001 36.80 5.98 9.20
C PRO A 1001 37.45 6.42 7.87
N ASP A 1002 38.79 6.56 7.87
CA ASP A 1002 39.51 6.82 6.62
C ASP A 1002 39.44 5.59 5.70
N LEU A 1003 38.65 5.71 4.64
CA LEU A 1003 38.41 4.65 3.65
C LEU A 1003 39.30 4.92 2.43
N ALA A 1004 40.58 4.57 2.51
CA ALA A 1004 41.59 4.82 1.48
C ALA A 1004 41.27 4.26 0.07
N GLY A 1005 40.20 3.46 -0.07
CA GLY A 1005 39.65 2.98 -1.35
C GLY A 1005 38.12 3.00 -1.43
N GLY A 1006 37.44 3.82 -0.61
CA GLY A 1006 35.98 3.95 -0.60
C GLY A 1006 35.20 2.80 0.07
N ARG A 1007 35.91 1.77 0.55
CA ARG A 1007 35.37 0.62 1.31
C ARG A 1007 36.33 0.24 2.44
N ARG A 1008 35.80 -0.39 3.49
CA ARG A 1008 36.55 -0.98 4.61
C ARG A 1008 37.30 -2.24 4.15
N THR A 1009 38.43 -2.51 4.79
CA THR A 1009 39.22 -3.74 4.54
C THR A 1009 38.45 -4.98 5.01
N LEU A 1010 38.45 -6.04 4.18
CA LEU A 1010 37.90 -7.34 4.56
C LEU A 1010 38.69 -7.93 5.74
N ARG A 1011 37.99 -8.64 6.62
CA ARG A 1011 38.59 -9.39 7.72
C ARG A 1011 39.19 -10.70 7.19
N ASP A 1012 40.20 -11.18 7.89
CA ASP A 1012 40.74 -12.52 7.67
C ASP A 1012 39.74 -13.57 8.21
N PRO A 1013 39.19 -14.46 7.37
CA PRO A 1013 38.21 -15.46 7.81
C PRO A 1013 38.80 -16.55 8.71
N ASP A 1014 40.13 -16.74 8.70
CA ASP A 1014 40.80 -17.78 9.47
C ASP A 1014 41.33 -17.25 10.82
N HIS A 1015 41.22 -15.93 11.06
CA HIS A 1015 41.58 -15.29 12.32
C HIS A 1015 40.51 -15.56 13.39
N ARG A 1016 40.87 -16.31 14.45
CA ARG A 1016 39.98 -16.57 15.60
C ARG A 1016 39.95 -15.36 16.52
N ASP A 1017 38.79 -14.70 16.60
CA ASP A 1017 38.57 -13.66 17.61
C ASP A 1017 38.43 -14.28 19.01
N SER A 1018 39.27 -13.84 19.95
CA SER A 1018 39.26 -14.30 21.34
C SER A 1018 38.04 -13.87 22.16
N ASN A 1019 37.10 -13.12 21.56
CA ASN A 1019 35.91 -12.56 22.20
C ASN A 1019 34.59 -13.25 21.76
N GLU A 1020 34.66 -14.40 21.08
CA GLU A 1020 33.47 -15.15 20.61
C GLU A 1020 33.06 -16.35 21.51
N GLU A 1021 33.41 -16.34 22.81
CA GLU A 1021 32.77 -17.21 23.83
C GLU A 1021 31.47 -16.60 24.39
#